data_AF-A0A8C7Y3K8-F1
#
_entry.id   AF-A0A8C7Y3K8-F1
#
_cell.length_a   1.000
_cell.length_b   1.000
_cell.length_c   1.000
_cell.angle_alpha   90.00
_cell.angle_beta   90.00
_cell.angle_gamma   90.00
#
_symmetry.space_group_name_H-M   'P 1'
#
loop_
_entity.id
_entity.type
_entity.pdbx_description
1 polymer ?
#
loop_
_entity_poly.entity_id
_entity_poly.type
_entity_poly.pdbx_seq_one_letter_code
_entity_poly.pdbx_strand_id
1 'polypeptide(L)'
;LDVYHYGKVQIEHKSQRGGFCMYSLKLKLLFFFFICRCNLKDDFLSNTIMRFSKPFYIRFVLLNIISTVLFPEAPVILNELNWTQALERVFIENRREDSSLRWQVFGSATGVTRYYPATPWRAPNKIDLYDVRRRPWSGSVSGLTLKLMKTSVMEMLDTLSDDDYVNVARFNEKADAVVPCFKTLVQANVRNKKIFKEAVMHMQAKGTTDYKSGFTFAFEQLLNTGAPRANCNKMIMMFTDGGEDRAQDIFEKYNWPNKTVRVFTFSVGQHNYDVTPLQWIACANKGYYFEIPSIGAIRINTQEYLDVLGRPMVLAGPKAKQVQWTNVYQDALGLGLVITGTMPVFNLTNQLILGVMGVDVAINEIKKKTPTYRQMATHLPSTQTIINFREPVTLDFLDAELEDTNKEEIRRKMIDGKSDQKKIRTLVKSVDERYIDEVVRTYTWTPVEGTNYSLGLVLPTYSENHIKANISDQILQVQCKYSQEIPISLCMFLREYCNELELSNNNTEFLLNFISLMEKVTPDSKQCDNFLLHNLILDTGIIRQLVEKVWRNKDLNTYGFLAVFAATDGGITRVFPNKAAETWQEDPEPFNATYYRRSLDNNGYIFRASVSTYHQAQPSNLQVTLPTCVCVQDLLCYLVDDGGFLIMSNQKDDWNRVGMFFGDVDSYLMYALYNNSFYNRKQSYDYQSVCERLTNSEAGAAPRGVFVPTVADFLNLAWWTSAAAW
;
A
#
# COMPACT_ATOMS: atom_id res chain seq x y z
N LEU A 1 -0.48 -33.69 -37.60
CA LEU A 1 -1.09 -33.99 -38.91
C LEU A 1 -1.37 -32.67 -39.59
N ASP A 2 -0.34 -32.21 -40.29
CA ASP A 2 -0.32 -31.45 -41.54
C ASP A 2 -1.27 -30.25 -41.68
N VAL A 3 -0.78 -29.00 -41.66
CA VAL A 3 0.07 -28.32 -42.67
C VAL A 3 -0.65 -28.13 -44.00
N TYR A 4 -0.89 -26.87 -44.37
CA TYR A 4 -0.87 -26.43 -45.76
C TYR A 4 -0.13 -25.09 -45.91
N HIS A 5 0.90 -25.10 -46.75
CA HIS A 5 1.57 -23.93 -47.29
C HIS A 5 0.88 -23.48 -48.59
N TYR A 6 1.00 -22.19 -48.92
CA TYR A 6 1.25 -21.76 -50.30
C TYR A 6 2.31 -20.65 -50.31
N GLY A 7 3.30 -20.78 -51.19
CA GLY A 7 4.21 -19.68 -51.57
C GLY A 7 3.74 -19.06 -52.90
N LYS A 8 4.55 -18.45 -53.76
CA LYS A 8 5.99 -18.08 -53.77
C LYS A 8 6.16 -17.19 -55.02
N VAL A 9 6.87 -16.06 -54.96
CA VAL A 9 7.41 -15.40 -56.18
C VAL A 9 8.84 -14.94 -55.92
N GLN A 10 9.77 -15.39 -56.77
CA GLN A 10 11.16 -14.90 -56.85
C GLN A 10 11.28 -13.93 -58.03
N ILE A 11 12.17 -12.95 -57.91
CA ILE A 11 12.90 -12.38 -59.04
C ILE A 11 14.38 -12.28 -58.63
N GLU A 12 15.28 -12.79 -59.47
CA GLU A 12 16.75 -12.65 -59.32
C GLU A 12 17.31 -11.82 -60.48
N HIS A 13 18.32 -10.96 -60.23
CA HIS A 13 19.71 -11.29 -60.63
C HIS A 13 20.78 -10.22 -60.29
N LYS A 14 21.89 -10.73 -59.71
CA LYS A 14 23.33 -10.40 -59.90
C LYS A 14 23.81 -8.94 -60.16
N SER A 15 24.80 -8.49 -59.36
CA SER A 15 26.23 -8.50 -59.75
C SER A 15 27.18 -8.18 -58.57
N GLN A 16 28.50 -8.37 -58.74
CA GLN A 16 29.53 -8.46 -57.68
C GLN A 16 30.49 -7.25 -57.56
N ARG A 17 31.06 -7.08 -56.34
CA ARG A 17 32.46 -6.71 -55.93
C ARG A 17 32.38 -6.19 -54.47
N GLY A 18 33.24 -6.49 -53.49
CA GLY A 18 34.41 -7.37 -53.37
C GLY A 18 35.40 -6.76 -52.35
N GLY A 19 35.75 -7.44 -51.24
CA GLY A 19 36.75 -6.92 -50.28
C GLY A 19 36.64 -7.41 -48.82
N PHE A 20 37.68 -8.13 -48.37
CA PHE A 20 37.95 -8.72 -47.05
C PHE A 20 37.60 -7.93 -45.77
N CYS A 21 37.26 -8.66 -44.70
CA CYS A 21 37.71 -8.37 -43.33
C CYS A 21 37.92 -9.67 -42.50
N MET A 22 38.80 -9.58 -41.48
CA MET A 22 39.39 -10.72 -40.76
C MET A 22 38.42 -11.51 -39.88
N TYR A 23 38.68 -12.82 -39.76
CA TYR A 23 38.20 -13.65 -38.65
C TYR A 23 39.10 -13.47 -37.43
N SER A 24 38.50 -13.17 -36.26
CA SER A 24 39.16 -13.31 -34.96
C SER A 24 38.55 -14.49 -34.21
N LEU A 25 39.39 -15.41 -33.74
CA LEU A 25 38.96 -16.54 -32.90
C LEU A 25 38.32 -16.03 -31.60
N LYS A 26 37.11 -16.51 -31.30
CA LYS A 26 36.62 -16.63 -29.92
C LYS A 26 36.28 -18.09 -29.66
N LEU A 27 36.98 -18.68 -28.69
CA LEU A 27 36.73 -20.05 -28.22
C LEU A 27 35.26 -20.21 -27.81
N LYS A 28 34.55 -21.13 -28.46
CA LYS A 28 33.27 -21.64 -27.98
C LYS A 28 33.55 -22.72 -26.93
N LEU A 29 33.55 -22.35 -25.66
CA LEU A 29 33.28 -23.30 -24.57
C LEU A 29 31.77 -23.54 -24.51
N LEU A 30 31.28 -24.50 -25.30
CA LEU A 30 29.95 -25.07 -25.11
C LEU A 30 29.97 -25.98 -23.88
N PHE A 31 29.39 -25.54 -22.78
CA PHE A 31 28.93 -26.47 -21.74
C PHE A 31 27.55 -27.02 -22.15
N PHE A 32 27.50 -28.31 -22.46
CA PHE A 32 26.24 -29.03 -22.63
C PHE A 32 25.57 -29.22 -21.27
N PHE A 33 24.56 -28.42 -20.97
CA PHE A 33 23.61 -28.75 -19.90
C PHE A 33 22.71 -29.90 -20.36
N PHE A 34 22.99 -31.11 -19.89
CA PHE A 34 22.03 -32.21 -19.95
C PHE A 34 20.85 -31.92 -19.02
N ILE A 35 19.82 -31.26 -19.53
CA ILE A 35 18.54 -31.14 -18.84
C ILE A 35 17.83 -32.49 -18.91
N CYS A 36 18.03 -33.33 -17.89
CA CYS A 36 17.20 -34.51 -17.66
C CYS A 36 15.77 -34.07 -17.34
N ARG A 37 14.92 -34.02 -18.37
CA ARG A 37 13.49 -33.76 -18.24
C ARG A 37 12.80 -34.97 -17.62
N CYS A 38 12.75 -35.03 -16.28
CA CYS A 38 11.84 -35.97 -15.60
C CYS A 38 10.41 -35.59 -15.96
N ASN A 39 9.78 -36.45 -16.76
CA ASN A 39 8.43 -36.23 -17.30
C ASN A 39 7.39 -36.66 -16.26
N LEU A 40 7.32 -35.96 -15.13
CA LEU A 40 6.27 -36.15 -14.13
C LEU A 40 4.95 -35.60 -14.66
N LYS A 41 4.16 -36.49 -15.27
CA LYS A 41 2.71 -36.32 -15.40
C LYS A 41 2.08 -36.58 -14.03
N ASP A 42 1.95 -35.55 -13.22
CA ASP A 42 1.16 -35.56 -11.98
C ASP A 42 0.11 -34.44 -12.03
N ASP A 43 -1.06 -34.73 -11.45
CA ASP A 43 -2.32 -34.03 -11.71
C ASP A 43 -2.26 -32.50 -11.56
N PHE A 44 -2.45 -31.81 -12.69
CA PHE A 44 -2.70 -30.38 -12.74
C PHE A 44 -4.14 -30.14 -12.28
N LEU A 45 -4.35 -29.94 -10.98
CA LEU A 45 -5.63 -29.45 -10.45
C LEU A 45 -5.82 -27.98 -10.85
N SER A 46 -6.21 -27.78 -12.12
CA SER A 46 -6.71 -26.53 -12.68
C SER A 46 -8.12 -26.19 -12.18
N ASN A 47 -8.38 -26.41 -10.89
CA ASN A 47 -9.49 -25.78 -10.20
C ASN A 47 -8.91 -24.64 -9.38
N THR A 48 -9.16 -23.42 -9.86
CA THR A 48 -8.87 -22.17 -9.17
C THR A 48 -9.64 -22.15 -7.86
N ILE A 49 -9.05 -22.71 -6.79
CA ILE A 49 -9.55 -22.48 -5.43
C ILE A 49 -9.42 -20.97 -5.21
N MET A 50 -10.56 -20.25 -5.26
CA MET A 50 -10.71 -18.78 -5.42
C MET A 50 -9.93 -17.91 -4.42
N ARG A 51 -9.25 -18.53 -3.45
CA ARG A 51 -8.49 -17.89 -2.39
C ARG A 51 -7.12 -17.41 -2.85
N PHE A 52 -6.43 -18.08 -3.79
CA PHE A 52 -5.14 -17.63 -4.32
C PHE A 52 -5.27 -17.22 -5.80
N SER A 53 -4.80 -16.01 -6.13
CA SER A 53 -4.86 -15.43 -7.48
C SER A 53 -3.85 -16.01 -8.50
N LYS A 54 -3.20 -17.13 -8.16
CA LYS A 54 -2.12 -17.77 -8.91
C LYS A 54 -2.18 -19.29 -8.79
N PRO A 55 -1.66 -20.05 -9.76
CA PRO A 55 -1.48 -21.49 -9.60
C PRO A 55 -0.53 -21.82 -8.44
N PHE A 56 -0.89 -22.83 -7.66
CA PHE A 56 -0.11 -23.32 -6.53
C PHE A 56 -0.19 -24.84 -6.43
N TYR A 57 0.86 -25.47 -5.89
CA TYR A 57 0.92 -26.91 -5.69
C TYR A 57 0.70 -27.25 -4.21
N ILE A 58 -0.33 -28.05 -3.94
CA ILE A 58 -0.73 -28.45 -2.57
C ILE A 58 0.17 -29.56 -2.02
N ARG A 59 0.80 -30.36 -2.89
CA ARG A 59 1.71 -31.45 -2.51
C ARG A 59 3.16 -31.00 -2.21
N PHE A 60 3.52 -29.76 -2.52
CA PHE A 60 4.89 -29.27 -2.41
C PHE A 60 4.96 -27.98 -1.58
N VAL A 61 6.05 -27.83 -0.83
CA VAL A 61 6.51 -26.56 -0.25
C VAL A 61 7.54 -25.98 -1.20
N LEU A 62 7.45 -24.69 -1.56
CA LEU A 62 8.48 -24.10 -2.40
C LEU A 62 9.60 -23.58 -1.52
N LEU A 63 10.79 -24.09 -1.76
CA LEU A 63 12.03 -23.52 -1.26
C LEU A 63 12.38 -22.32 -2.15
N ASN A 64 12.76 -21.20 -1.54
CA ASN A 64 13.26 -20.07 -2.30
C ASN A 64 14.53 -19.48 -1.65
N ILE A 65 15.60 -19.47 -2.44
CA ILE A 65 16.94 -18.97 -2.06
C ILE A 65 17.08 -17.60 -2.74
N ILE A 66 16.45 -16.58 -2.15
CA ILE A 66 16.05 -15.36 -2.89
C ILE A 66 17.19 -14.32 -2.97
N SER A 67 18.14 -14.36 -2.03
CA SER A 67 19.33 -13.52 -2.15
C SER A 67 20.18 -14.03 -3.31
N THR A 68 20.13 -13.32 -4.43
CA THR A 68 20.96 -13.53 -5.63
C THR A 68 22.47 -13.37 -5.39
N VAL A 69 22.88 -13.11 -4.14
CA VAL A 69 24.26 -13.02 -3.64
C VAL A 69 24.70 -14.28 -2.89
N LEU A 70 23.76 -15.17 -2.50
CA LEU A 70 24.05 -16.41 -1.78
C LEU A 70 24.27 -17.59 -2.73
N PHE A 71 25.38 -18.31 -2.56
CA PHE A 71 25.68 -19.51 -3.33
C PHE A 71 24.90 -20.72 -2.78
N PRO A 72 23.95 -21.32 -3.52
CA PRO A 72 23.07 -22.38 -3.01
C PRO A 72 23.81 -23.68 -2.64
N GLU A 73 25.02 -23.88 -3.16
CA GLU A 73 25.89 -25.02 -2.86
C GLU A 73 26.69 -24.85 -1.55
N ALA A 74 26.58 -23.70 -0.87
CA ALA A 74 27.28 -23.47 0.39
C ALA A 74 26.80 -24.46 1.48
N PRO A 75 27.70 -25.08 2.26
CA PRO A 75 27.33 -26.12 3.24
C PRO A 75 26.39 -25.59 4.34
N VAL A 76 26.49 -24.30 4.67
CA VAL A 76 25.55 -23.62 5.59
C VAL A 76 24.12 -23.65 5.04
N ILE A 77 23.94 -23.36 3.75
CA ILE A 77 22.63 -23.38 3.10
C ILE A 77 22.14 -24.82 2.95
N LEU A 78 22.98 -25.76 2.50
CA LEU A 78 22.59 -27.17 2.37
C LEU A 78 22.13 -27.79 3.70
N ASN A 79 22.79 -27.45 4.81
CA ASN A 79 22.37 -27.87 6.15
C ASN A 79 21.01 -27.28 6.54
N GLU A 80 20.78 -26.00 6.27
CA GLU A 80 19.46 -25.36 6.44
C GLU A 80 18.38 -26.08 5.61
N LEU A 81 18.66 -26.37 4.32
CA LEU A 81 17.71 -27.07 3.46
C LEU A 81 17.30 -28.42 4.04
N ASN A 82 18.26 -29.17 4.60
CA ASN A 82 18.06 -30.49 5.17
C ASN A 82 17.15 -30.44 6.42
N TRP A 83 17.51 -29.68 7.45
CA TRP A 83 16.72 -29.69 8.70
C TRP A 83 15.35 -29.02 8.53
N THR A 84 15.25 -27.97 7.70
CA THR A 84 13.97 -27.29 7.45
C THR A 84 12.97 -28.11 6.62
N GLN A 85 13.38 -29.25 6.04
CA GLN A 85 12.48 -30.17 5.34
C GLN A 85 11.41 -30.78 6.27
N ALA A 86 11.69 -30.92 7.56
CA ALA A 86 10.71 -31.42 8.54
C ALA A 86 9.46 -30.52 8.66
N LEU A 87 9.57 -29.23 8.32
CA LEU A 87 8.47 -28.27 8.36
C LEU A 87 7.37 -28.55 7.32
N GLU A 88 7.70 -29.25 6.22
CA GLU A 88 6.75 -29.49 5.14
C GLU A 88 5.53 -30.29 5.60
N ARG A 89 5.76 -31.31 6.43
CA ARG A 89 4.70 -32.10 7.04
C ARG A 89 3.77 -31.25 7.90
N VAL A 90 4.34 -30.37 8.73
CA VAL A 90 3.58 -29.49 9.63
C VAL A 90 2.75 -28.49 8.84
N PHE A 91 3.31 -27.86 7.80
CA PHE A 91 2.56 -26.93 6.94
C PHE A 91 1.37 -27.58 6.23
N ILE A 92 1.52 -28.85 5.80
CA ILE A 92 0.44 -29.65 5.21
C ILE A 92 -0.60 -30.04 6.25
N GLU A 93 -0.20 -30.47 7.44
CA GLU A 93 -1.10 -30.82 8.55
C GLU A 93 -1.93 -29.60 8.99
N ASN A 94 -1.31 -28.44 9.22
CA ASN A 94 -1.98 -27.17 9.55
C ASN A 94 -3.08 -26.81 8.54
N ARG A 95 -2.82 -26.97 7.22
CA ARG A 95 -3.80 -26.65 6.17
C ARG A 95 -4.90 -27.70 6.02
N ARG A 96 -4.66 -28.94 6.46
CA ARG A 96 -5.72 -29.98 6.53
C ARG A 96 -6.68 -29.70 7.68
N GLU A 97 -6.17 -29.14 8.78
CA GLU A 97 -6.98 -28.66 9.90
C GLU A 97 -7.75 -27.38 9.53
N ASP A 98 -7.06 -26.37 8.99
CA ASP A 98 -7.68 -25.13 8.51
C ASP A 98 -7.39 -24.84 7.02
N SER A 99 -8.41 -25.10 6.19
CA SER A 99 -8.39 -24.80 4.75
C SER A 99 -8.42 -23.30 4.38
N SER A 100 -8.63 -22.41 5.36
CA SER A 100 -8.64 -20.96 5.17
C SER A 100 -7.26 -20.32 5.28
N LEU A 101 -6.26 -21.03 5.84
CA LEU A 101 -4.89 -20.56 5.99
C LEU A 101 -4.27 -20.10 4.65
N ARG A 102 -3.54 -18.99 4.70
CA ARG A 102 -2.86 -18.38 3.55
C ARG A 102 -1.41 -18.85 3.47
N TRP A 103 -0.45 -17.95 3.24
CA TRP A 103 0.96 -18.33 3.27
C TRP A 103 1.37 -18.71 4.70
N GLN A 104 1.97 -19.88 4.83
CA GLN A 104 2.78 -20.25 5.99
C GLN A 104 4.25 -20.12 5.56
N VAL A 105 5.06 -19.38 6.31
CA VAL A 105 6.45 -19.06 5.93
C VAL A 105 7.43 -19.27 7.08
N PHE A 106 8.58 -19.85 6.77
CA PHE A 106 9.77 -19.82 7.63
C PHE A 106 10.86 -19.01 6.94
N GLY A 107 11.31 -17.94 7.59
CA GLY A 107 12.51 -17.18 7.22
C GLY A 107 13.68 -17.54 8.12
N SER A 108 14.68 -18.23 7.59
CA SER A 108 15.90 -18.57 8.31
C SER A 108 16.80 -17.34 8.51
N ALA A 109 17.55 -17.31 9.61
CA ALA A 109 18.61 -16.32 9.87
C ALA A 109 19.67 -16.31 8.75
N THR A 110 19.85 -17.43 8.04
CA THR A 110 20.76 -17.56 6.90
C THR A 110 20.26 -16.88 5.61
N GLY A 111 19.02 -16.37 5.58
CA GLY A 111 18.39 -15.77 4.41
C GLY A 111 17.58 -16.76 3.54
N VAL A 112 17.58 -18.05 3.86
CA VAL A 112 16.74 -19.07 3.19
C VAL A 112 15.27 -18.88 3.58
N THR A 113 14.36 -18.97 2.61
CA THR A 113 12.90 -18.93 2.85
C THR A 113 12.22 -20.21 2.38
N ARG A 114 11.32 -20.76 3.19
CA ARG A 114 10.36 -21.80 2.79
C ARG A 114 8.95 -21.30 2.97
N TYR A 115 8.08 -21.50 1.97
CA TYR A 115 6.67 -21.15 2.09
C TYR A 115 5.73 -22.19 1.48
N TYR A 116 4.53 -22.28 2.06
CA TYR A 116 3.48 -23.20 1.66
C TYR A 116 2.14 -22.46 1.45
N PRO A 117 1.35 -22.77 0.40
CA PRO A 117 1.63 -23.76 -0.66
C PRO A 117 2.77 -23.32 -1.60
N ALA A 118 3.30 -24.24 -2.39
CA ALA A 118 4.29 -23.89 -3.40
C ALA A 118 3.67 -23.05 -4.53
N THR A 119 4.23 -21.88 -4.85
CA THR A 119 3.89 -21.10 -6.06
C THR A 119 5.15 -20.50 -6.69
N PRO A 120 5.25 -20.38 -8.03
CA PRO A 120 6.38 -19.75 -8.69
C PRO A 120 6.60 -18.30 -8.26
N TRP A 121 7.87 -17.94 -8.01
CA TRP A 121 8.24 -16.59 -7.58
C TRP A 121 8.07 -15.55 -8.70
N ARG A 122 7.89 -14.28 -8.32
CA ARG A 122 7.26 -13.25 -9.15
C ARG A 122 8.21 -12.44 -10.07
N ALA A 123 9.21 -13.07 -10.70
CA ALA A 123 9.88 -12.50 -11.88
C ALA A 123 10.85 -13.48 -12.60
N PRO A 124 10.69 -13.69 -13.93
CA PRO A 124 11.78 -14.18 -14.79
C PRO A 124 12.57 -13.05 -15.50
N ASN A 125 12.05 -11.82 -15.54
CA ASN A 125 12.58 -10.74 -16.42
C ASN A 125 13.25 -9.57 -15.68
N LYS A 126 13.35 -9.60 -14.34
CA LYS A 126 14.12 -8.63 -13.54
C LYS A 126 14.80 -9.38 -12.40
N ILE A 127 16.05 -9.03 -12.10
CA ILE A 127 16.78 -9.58 -10.94
C ILE A 127 16.02 -9.15 -9.68
N ASP A 128 15.49 -10.12 -8.94
CA ASP A 128 14.95 -9.83 -7.62
C ASP A 128 16.09 -9.69 -6.60
N LEU A 129 15.92 -8.70 -5.74
CA LEU A 129 16.80 -8.35 -4.63
C LEU A 129 16.04 -8.54 -3.31
N TYR A 130 15.04 -9.41 -3.26
CA TYR A 130 14.37 -9.80 -2.02
C TYR A 130 15.30 -10.67 -1.15
N ASP A 131 15.20 -10.50 0.16
CA ASP A 131 15.87 -11.29 1.20
C ASP A 131 14.92 -11.24 2.38
N VAL A 132 14.66 -12.37 3.04
CA VAL A 132 13.65 -12.47 4.11
C VAL A 132 13.96 -11.55 5.30
N ARG A 133 15.19 -11.04 5.38
CA ARG A 133 15.66 -10.10 6.40
C ARG A 133 15.42 -8.61 6.03
N ARG A 134 14.87 -8.24 4.85
CA ARG A 134 14.70 -6.81 4.43
C ARG A 134 13.57 -6.52 3.43
N ARG A 135 13.22 -5.24 3.28
CA ARG A 135 12.63 -4.61 2.07
C ARG A 135 13.32 -3.23 1.78
N PRO A 136 13.90 -2.90 0.59
CA PRO A 136 14.88 -1.79 0.42
C PRO A 136 14.72 -0.83 -0.81
N TRP A 137 15.57 0.22 -1.01
CA TRP A 137 16.41 0.49 -2.24
C TRP A 137 16.93 1.94 -2.57
N SER A 138 18.18 1.99 -3.09
CA SER A 138 18.68 2.68 -4.34
C SER A 138 19.50 4.01 -4.32
N GLY A 139 20.60 4.05 -5.14
CA GLY A 139 20.94 5.22 -6.00
C GLY A 139 22.33 5.94 -5.95
N SER A 140 23.20 5.69 -6.95
CA SER A 140 24.30 6.53 -7.59
C SER A 140 25.28 7.47 -6.81
N VAL A 141 26.35 7.96 -7.47
CA VAL A 141 27.71 8.19 -6.87
C VAL A 141 28.28 9.63 -6.94
N SER A 142 28.88 10.12 -5.84
CA SER A 142 30.21 10.78 -5.81
C SER A 142 30.84 10.72 -4.40
N GLY A 143 32.17 10.54 -4.31
CA GLY A 143 32.94 10.43 -3.05
C GLY A 143 32.79 9.10 -2.28
N LEU A 144 33.69 8.14 -2.47
CA LEU A 144 33.49 6.72 -2.09
C LEU A 144 33.03 6.50 -0.63
N THR A 145 33.85 6.88 0.37
CA THR A 145 33.59 6.57 1.78
C THR A 145 32.38 7.31 2.37
N LEU A 146 32.32 8.64 2.23
CA LEU A 146 31.16 9.42 2.71
C LEU A 146 29.86 8.97 2.05
N LYS A 147 29.90 8.58 0.76
CA LYS A 147 28.73 8.03 0.09
C LYS A 147 28.34 6.66 0.64
N LEU A 148 29.30 5.76 0.87
CA LEU A 148 29.04 4.47 1.53
C LEU A 148 28.40 4.68 2.91
N MET A 149 28.87 5.65 3.70
CA MET A 149 28.26 6.02 4.99
C MET A 149 26.82 6.50 4.83
N LYS A 150 26.56 7.47 3.94
CA LYS A 150 25.19 7.96 3.65
C LYS A 150 24.25 6.82 3.25
N THR A 151 24.66 5.98 2.31
CA THR A 151 23.88 4.81 1.90
C THR A 151 23.67 3.83 3.06
N SER A 152 24.68 3.61 3.91
CA SER A 152 24.56 2.72 5.08
C SER A 152 23.59 3.26 6.13
N VAL A 153 23.58 4.57 6.40
CA VAL A 153 22.62 5.19 7.32
C VAL A 153 21.20 5.13 6.76
N MET A 154 21.00 5.38 5.47
CA MET A 154 19.68 5.24 4.84
C MET A 154 19.16 3.79 4.88
N GLU A 155 20.03 2.81 4.59
CA GLU A 155 19.71 1.38 4.65
C GLU A 155 19.52 0.88 6.10
N MET A 156 20.15 1.53 7.09
CA MET A 156 19.91 1.28 8.52
C MET A 156 18.56 1.83 8.96
N LEU A 157 18.19 3.04 8.54
CA LEU A 157 16.85 3.63 8.80
C LEU A 157 15.74 2.73 8.23
N ASP A 158 15.98 2.06 7.10
CA ASP A 158 15.04 1.09 6.51
C ASP A 158 14.85 -0.19 7.35
N THR A 159 15.71 -0.46 8.34
CA THR A 159 15.49 -1.56 9.30
C THR A 159 14.57 -1.19 10.47
N LEU A 160 14.29 0.10 10.67
CA LEU A 160 13.52 0.58 11.81
C LEU A 160 12.01 0.52 11.55
N SER A 161 11.26 0.10 12.55
CA SER A 161 9.79 0.01 12.57
C SER A 161 9.15 1.27 13.16
N ASP A 162 7.82 1.38 13.11
CA ASP A 162 7.11 2.53 13.68
C ASP A 162 7.12 2.54 15.23
N ASP A 163 7.45 1.42 15.89
CA ASP A 163 7.63 1.35 17.35
C ASP A 163 9.03 1.84 17.79
N ASP A 164 9.97 1.95 16.85
CA ASP A 164 11.34 2.40 17.12
C ASP A 164 11.43 3.93 17.20
N TYR A 165 12.38 4.42 18.01
CA TYR A 165 12.64 5.86 18.20
C TYR A 165 14.09 6.18 17.88
N VAL A 166 14.30 7.12 16.96
CA VAL A 166 15.61 7.42 16.37
C VAL A 166 15.87 8.92 16.32
N ASN A 167 17.16 9.29 16.42
CA ASN A 167 17.67 10.56 15.93
C ASN A 167 18.98 10.27 15.19
N VAL A 168 19.31 11.09 14.20
CA VAL A 168 20.55 10.98 13.43
C VAL A 168 21.40 12.20 13.74
N ALA A 169 22.58 11.99 14.31
CA ALA A 169 23.56 13.02 14.59
C ALA A 169 24.71 12.96 13.58
N ARG A 170 25.32 14.11 13.31
CA ARG A 170 26.63 14.23 12.65
C ARG A 170 27.61 14.85 13.65
N PHE A 171 28.88 14.49 13.56
CA PHE A 171 29.91 15.12 14.37
C PHE A 171 31.18 15.36 13.57
N ASN A 172 31.92 16.39 13.98
CA ASN A 172 33.28 16.70 13.60
C ASN A 172 34.00 17.23 14.86
N GLU A 173 34.38 18.51 14.91
CA GLU A 173 34.78 19.24 16.12
C GLU A 173 33.62 19.45 17.10
N LYS A 174 32.36 19.38 16.63
CA LYS A 174 31.14 19.43 17.44
C LYS A 174 30.14 18.40 16.95
N ALA A 175 29.14 18.08 17.77
CA ALA A 175 28.08 17.13 17.45
C ALA A 175 26.71 17.81 17.42
N ASP A 176 26.00 17.66 16.30
CA ASP A 176 24.69 18.27 16.03
C ASP A 176 23.71 17.24 15.47
N ALA A 177 22.40 17.42 15.69
CA ALA A 177 21.36 16.69 14.98
C ALA A 177 21.39 17.04 13.48
N VAL A 178 21.28 16.03 12.61
CA VAL A 178 21.25 16.20 11.14
C VAL A 178 19.98 16.93 10.68
N VAL A 179 18.90 16.78 11.45
CA VAL A 179 17.61 17.48 11.23
C VAL A 179 17.41 18.49 12.38
N PRO A 180 17.57 19.81 12.16
CA PRO A 180 17.58 20.80 13.25
C PRO A 180 16.29 20.91 14.07
N CYS A 181 15.14 20.50 13.53
CA CYS A 181 13.88 20.47 14.28
C CYS A 181 13.74 19.23 15.19
N PHE A 182 14.49 18.15 14.94
CA PHE A 182 14.47 16.92 15.75
C PHE A 182 15.49 17.03 16.89
N LYS A 183 15.13 17.83 17.91
CA LYS A 183 15.95 18.07 19.12
C LYS A 183 16.09 16.84 20.04
N THR A 184 15.24 15.83 19.86
CA THR A 184 15.20 14.58 20.62
C THR A 184 15.03 13.40 19.67
N LEU A 185 15.04 12.18 20.21
CA LEU A 185 14.52 11.01 19.50
C LEU A 185 13.09 11.26 19.03
N VAL A 186 12.78 10.83 17.80
CA VAL A 186 11.43 10.86 17.21
C VAL A 186 11.06 9.45 16.73
N GLN A 187 9.76 9.18 16.62
CA GLN A 187 9.24 7.92 16.12
C GLN A 187 9.75 7.67 14.69
N ALA A 188 10.24 6.46 14.40
CA ALA A 188 10.84 6.07 13.11
C ALA A 188 9.79 5.72 12.03
N ASN A 189 8.71 6.51 11.97
CA ASN A 189 7.67 6.36 10.96
C ASN A 189 8.14 6.73 9.54
N VAL A 190 7.38 6.34 8.52
CA VAL A 190 7.72 6.56 7.09
C VAL A 190 8.07 8.03 6.80
N ARG A 191 7.29 8.99 7.34
CA ARG A 191 7.49 10.43 7.14
C ARG A 191 8.80 10.94 7.75
N ASN A 192 9.07 10.59 9.01
CA ASN A 192 10.28 11.01 9.72
C ASN A 192 11.54 10.36 9.12
N LYS A 193 11.47 9.07 8.76
CA LYS A 193 12.55 8.38 8.04
C LYS A 193 12.88 9.06 6.71
N LYS A 194 11.87 9.49 5.94
CA LYS A 194 12.09 10.25 4.69
C LYS A 194 12.85 11.55 4.94
N ILE A 195 12.45 12.34 5.95
CA ILE A 195 13.13 13.60 6.33
C ILE A 195 14.60 13.33 6.73
N PHE A 196 14.86 12.26 7.50
CA PHE A 196 16.23 11.86 7.83
C PHE A 196 17.05 11.47 6.59
N LYS A 197 16.50 10.66 5.67
CA LYS A 197 17.18 10.27 4.42
C LYS A 197 17.54 11.48 3.57
N GLU A 198 16.62 12.42 3.40
CA GLU A 198 16.83 13.67 2.65
C GLU A 198 17.95 14.52 3.29
N ALA A 199 17.93 14.72 4.61
CA ALA A 199 18.97 15.48 5.31
C ALA A 199 20.34 14.78 5.30
N VAL A 200 20.37 13.44 5.42
CA VAL A 200 21.59 12.61 5.31
C VAL A 200 22.24 12.75 3.92
N MET A 201 21.44 12.78 2.85
CA MET A 201 21.94 12.97 1.48
C MET A 201 22.66 14.31 1.30
N HIS A 202 22.21 15.38 1.96
CA HIS A 202 22.80 16.72 1.86
C HIS A 202 24.04 16.94 2.75
N MET A 203 24.45 15.98 3.59
CA MET A 203 25.63 16.14 4.46
C MET A 203 26.95 16.31 3.68
N GLN A 204 27.87 17.10 4.23
CA GLN A 204 29.24 17.29 3.72
C GLN A 204 30.23 17.08 4.87
N ALA A 205 31.36 16.40 4.60
CA ALA A 205 32.43 16.23 5.57
C ALA A 205 33.39 17.42 5.56
N LYS A 206 33.63 18.05 6.72
CA LYS A 206 34.56 19.17 6.95
C LYS A 206 35.01 19.18 8.42
N GLY A 207 36.21 19.69 8.71
CA GLY A 207 36.77 19.79 10.08
C GLY A 207 37.51 18.53 10.53
N THR A 208 37.98 18.53 11.78
CA THR A 208 38.60 17.36 12.42
C THR A 208 37.57 16.46 13.14
N THR A 209 37.98 15.29 13.60
CA THR A 209 37.10 14.29 14.23
C THR A 209 37.26 14.27 15.76
N ASP A 210 36.20 14.60 16.52
CA ASP A 210 36.14 14.42 17.97
C ASP A 210 35.05 13.41 18.39
N TYR A 211 35.48 12.22 18.82
CA TYR A 211 34.60 11.19 19.36
C TYR A 211 33.96 11.57 20.69
N LYS A 212 34.60 12.42 21.51
CA LYS A 212 34.09 12.77 22.83
C LYS A 212 32.86 13.65 22.73
N SER A 213 32.88 14.66 21.86
CA SER A 213 31.69 15.45 21.52
C SER A 213 30.58 14.58 20.92
N GLY A 214 30.92 13.68 19.99
CA GLY A 214 29.97 12.75 19.36
C GLY A 214 29.24 11.86 20.37
N PHE A 215 29.98 11.16 21.23
CA PHE A 215 29.38 10.28 22.25
C PHE A 215 28.67 11.05 23.36
N THR A 216 29.17 12.22 23.78
CA THR A 216 28.50 13.07 24.79
C THR A 216 27.09 13.46 24.31
N PHE A 217 26.98 13.98 23.08
CA PHE A 217 25.68 14.31 22.47
C PHE A 217 24.76 13.09 22.39
N ALA A 218 25.28 11.93 21.95
CA ALA A 218 24.50 10.70 21.85
C ALA A 218 23.97 10.21 23.20
N PHE A 219 24.76 10.31 24.28
CA PHE A 219 24.32 9.96 25.63
C PHE A 219 23.29 10.95 26.17
N GLU A 220 23.44 12.26 25.93
CA GLU A 220 22.45 13.27 26.35
C GLU A 220 21.10 13.07 25.65
N GLN A 221 21.10 12.78 24.35
CA GLN A 221 19.90 12.36 23.59
C GLN A 221 19.25 11.09 24.19
N LEU A 222 20.06 10.11 24.62
CA LEU A 222 19.58 8.87 25.24
C LEU A 222 19.19 9.00 26.72
N LEU A 223 19.58 10.08 27.41
CA LEU A 223 19.25 10.32 28.82
C LEU A 223 18.06 11.27 29.01
N ASN A 224 17.68 12.05 28.00
CA ASN A 224 16.48 12.88 28.05
C ASN A 224 15.22 12.02 28.31
N THR A 225 14.54 12.28 29.42
CA THR A 225 13.31 11.60 29.86
C THR A 225 12.03 12.36 29.51
N GLY A 226 12.12 13.61 29.03
CA GLY A 226 10.95 14.45 28.75
C GLY A 226 10.28 14.22 27.40
N ALA A 227 10.82 13.34 26.55
CA ALA A 227 10.31 13.04 25.21
C ALA A 227 9.66 11.64 25.14
N PRO A 228 8.72 11.40 24.20
CA PRO A 228 8.20 10.05 23.90
C PRO A 228 9.30 9.11 23.40
N ARG A 229 9.28 7.84 23.83
CA ARG A 229 10.34 6.84 23.56
C ARG A 229 9.79 5.41 23.61
N ALA A 230 10.41 4.49 22.87
CA ALA A 230 10.14 3.04 22.94
C ALA A 230 10.39 2.39 24.32
N ASN A 231 11.19 3.02 25.18
CA ASN A 231 11.61 2.51 26.51
C ASN A 231 12.15 1.06 26.53
N CYS A 232 12.74 0.61 25.41
CA CYS A 232 13.28 -0.73 25.21
C CYS A 232 14.82 -0.68 25.09
N ASN A 233 15.41 -1.42 24.15
CA ASN A 233 16.85 -1.42 23.86
C ASN A 233 17.37 0.00 23.59
N LYS A 234 18.40 0.42 24.33
CA LYS A 234 19.12 1.68 24.07
C LYS A 234 20.42 1.36 23.35
N MET A 235 20.64 1.95 22.17
CA MET A 235 21.85 1.73 21.39
C MET A 235 22.35 2.99 20.69
N ILE A 236 23.65 3.03 20.45
CA ILE A 236 24.35 4.02 19.63
C ILE A 236 25.02 3.26 18.47
N MET A 237 24.88 3.77 17.25
CA MET A 237 25.51 3.22 16.04
C MET A 237 26.41 4.30 15.43
N MET A 238 27.72 4.08 15.47
CA MET A 238 28.71 5.02 14.93
C MET A 238 29.24 4.51 13.59
N PHE A 239 29.15 5.33 12.54
CA PHE A 239 29.75 5.08 11.23
C PHE A 239 30.96 6.00 11.06
N THR A 240 32.13 5.42 10.81
CA THR A 240 33.41 6.15 10.67
C THR A 240 34.35 5.38 9.74
N ASP A 241 35.44 5.98 9.29
CA ASP A 241 36.46 5.36 8.44
C ASP A 241 37.71 4.96 9.24
N GLY A 242 37.57 4.74 10.54
CA GLY A 242 38.67 4.53 11.49
C GLY A 242 38.78 5.68 12.49
N GLY A 243 39.74 5.59 13.41
CA GLY A 243 40.07 6.68 14.34
C GLY A 243 40.93 6.22 15.51
N GLU A 244 41.62 7.18 16.14
CA GLU A 244 42.71 6.89 17.08
C GLU A 244 42.27 6.90 18.57
N ASP A 245 41.26 7.69 18.93
CA ASP A 245 40.75 7.77 20.31
C ASP A 245 39.71 6.67 20.61
N ARG A 246 39.68 6.24 21.87
CA ARG A 246 38.69 5.31 22.44
C ARG A 246 37.57 6.01 23.22
N ALA A 247 37.71 7.30 23.54
CA ALA A 247 36.76 8.09 24.33
C ALA A 247 36.32 7.40 25.65
N GLN A 248 37.25 6.69 26.29
CA GLN A 248 36.99 5.83 27.46
C GLN A 248 36.35 6.60 28.63
N ASP A 249 36.79 7.84 28.86
CA ASP A 249 36.28 8.76 29.87
C ASP A 249 34.78 9.06 29.72
N ILE A 250 34.28 9.11 28.49
CA ILE A 250 32.84 9.31 28.22
C ILE A 250 32.05 8.04 28.58
N PHE A 251 32.56 6.85 28.27
CA PHE A 251 31.89 5.59 28.62
C PHE A 251 31.90 5.31 30.13
N GLU A 252 33.00 5.64 30.81
CA GLU A 252 33.12 5.59 32.27
C GLU A 252 32.10 6.50 32.95
N LYS A 253 31.90 7.72 32.44
CA LYS A 253 30.94 8.70 32.98
C LYS A 253 29.47 8.33 32.73
N TYR A 254 29.13 7.87 31.51
CA TYR A 254 27.73 7.78 31.06
C TYR A 254 27.14 6.37 30.99
N ASN A 255 27.95 5.30 30.87
CA ASN A 255 27.43 3.95 30.62
C ASN A 255 27.94 2.88 31.60
N TRP A 256 29.12 3.05 32.20
CA TRP A 256 29.73 2.05 33.07
C TRP A 256 29.36 2.29 34.55
N PRO A 257 29.38 1.27 35.42
CA PRO A 257 29.71 -0.15 35.15
C PRO A 257 28.56 -0.95 34.50
N ASN A 258 27.32 -0.47 34.57
CA ASN A 258 26.13 -1.27 34.25
C ASN A 258 26.01 -1.66 32.75
N LYS A 259 26.54 -0.82 31.85
CA LYS A 259 26.54 -1.00 30.39
C LYS A 259 25.12 -1.24 29.87
N THR A 260 24.25 -0.24 30.10
CA THR A 260 22.83 -0.25 29.73
C THR A 260 22.60 0.15 28.27
N VAL A 261 23.51 0.93 27.70
CA VAL A 261 23.51 1.31 26.28
C VAL A 261 24.49 0.41 25.54
N ARG A 262 24.06 -0.18 24.41
CA ARG A 262 24.92 -0.92 23.49
C ARG A 262 25.55 0.02 22.47
N VAL A 263 26.82 -0.17 22.13
CA VAL A 263 27.50 0.65 21.12
C VAL A 263 27.97 -0.22 19.98
N PHE A 264 27.48 0.05 18.77
CA PHE A 264 27.89 -0.60 17.54
C PHE A 264 28.78 0.34 16.73
N THR A 265 29.85 -0.19 16.14
CA THR A 265 30.79 0.60 15.35
C THR A 265 30.93 0.01 13.96
N PHE A 266 30.76 0.83 12.94
CA PHE A 266 30.86 0.48 11.53
C PHE A 266 32.07 1.19 10.94
N SER A 267 33.09 0.41 10.54
CA SER A 267 34.19 0.92 9.71
C SER A 267 33.73 0.92 8.25
N VAL A 268 33.85 2.05 7.55
CA VAL A 268 33.23 2.22 6.22
C VAL A 268 34.25 2.67 5.17
N GLY A 269 34.22 2.04 4.00
CA GLY A 269 35.15 2.25 2.91
C GLY A 269 36.40 1.38 3.01
N GLN A 270 37.30 1.52 2.04
CA GLN A 270 38.64 0.94 2.09
C GLN A 270 39.60 2.04 2.56
N HIS A 271 40.26 1.83 3.69
CA HIS A 271 41.13 2.79 4.34
C HIS A 271 42.25 2.09 5.11
N ASN A 272 43.34 2.81 5.37
CA ASN A 272 44.49 2.31 6.13
C ASN A 272 44.51 2.81 7.59
N TYR A 273 43.47 3.49 8.05
CA TYR A 273 43.32 3.95 9.44
C TYR A 273 43.12 2.79 10.41
N ASP A 274 43.55 2.96 11.66
CA ASP A 274 43.37 1.94 12.70
C ASP A 274 41.88 1.77 13.06
N VAL A 275 41.48 0.50 13.16
CA VAL A 275 40.13 0.05 13.55
C VAL A 275 40.11 -0.54 14.97
N THR A 276 41.27 -0.71 15.61
CA THR A 276 41.40 -1.27 16.95
C THR A 276 40.62 -0.48 18.00
N PRO A 277 40.57 0.88 17.97
CA PRO A 277 39.73 1.65 18.89
C PRO A 277 38.23 1.38 18.69
N LEU A 278 37.77 1.20 17.45
CA LEU A 278 36.37 0.88 17.14
C LEU A 278 35.97 -0.49 17.69
N GLN A 279 36.79 -1.51 17.42
CA GLN A 279 36.61 -2.86 17.95
C GLN A 279 36.57 -2.86 19.47
N TRP A 280 37.44 -2.07 20.12
CA TRP A 280 37.45 -1.90 21.57
C TRP A 280 36.18 -1.23 22.09
N ILE A 281 35.72 -0.13 21.47
CA ILE A 281 34.48 0.58 21.85
C ILE A 281 33.27 -0.36 21.79
N ALA A 282 33.13 -1.13 20.71
CA ALA A 282 32.03 -2.07 20.54
C ALA A 282 32.07 -3.22 21.56
N CYS A 283 33.25 -3.84 21.75
CA CYS A 283 33.46 -4.93 22.70
C CYS A 283 33.20 -4.47 24.14
N ALA A 284 33.77 -3.33 24.54
CA ALA A 284 33.65 -2.81 25.90
C ALA A 284 32.20 -2.44 26.27
N ASN A 285 31.34 -2.13 25.30
CA ASN A 285 29.95 -1.71 25.51
C ASN A 285 28.90 -2.75 25.06
N LYS A 286 29.23 -4.05 25.02
CA LYS A 286 28.28 -5.14 24.71
C LYS A 286 27.56 -5.00 23.34
N GLY A 287 28.19 -4.33 22.37
CA GLY A 287 27.71 -4.21 21.00
C GLY A 287 28.47 -5.14 20.05
N TYR A 288 28.74 -4.66 18.84
CA TYR A 288 29.46 -5.40 17.80
C TYR A 288 30.15 -4.47 16.79
N TYR A 289 31.18 -4.98 16.14
CA TYR A 289 31.97 -4.29 15.12
C TYR A 289 31.61 -4.83 13.73
N PHE A 290 31.42 -3.94 12.76
CA PHE A 290 31.11 -4.28 11.38
C PHE A 290 32.03 -3.51 10.42
N GLU A 291 32.35 -4.10 9.28
CA GLU A 291 33.16 -3.48 8.23
C GLU A 291 32.39 -3.40 6.92
N ILE A 292 32.33 -2.24 6.28
CA ILE A 292 31.56 -1.98 5.06
C ILE A 292 32.52 -1.50 3.96
N PRO A 293 33.23 -2.42 3.28
CA PRO A 293 34.21 -2.04 2.25
C PRO A 293 33.55 -1.61 0.92
N SER A 294 32.29 -1.98 0.67
CA SER A 294 31.60 -1.70 -0.59
C SER A 294 30.07 -1.66 -0.46
N ILE A 295 29.39 -1.17 -1.52
CA ILE A 295 27.92 -1.07 -1.59
C ILE A 295 27.24 -2.44 -1.40
N GLY A 296 27.86 -3.52 -1.88
CA GLY A 296 27.32 -4.88 -1.73
C GLY A 296 27.31 -5.37 -0.27
N ALA A 297 28.27 -4.91 0.55
CA ALA A 297 28.38 -5.29 1.96
C ALA A 297 27.39 -4.54 2.87
N ILE A 298 27.01 -3.30 2.51
CA ILE A 298 26.04 -2.48 3.28
C ILE A 298 24.80 -3.30 3.63
N ARG A 299 24.26 -3.98 2.62
CA ARG A 299 23.01 -4.73 2.69
C ARG A 299 22.97 -5.74 3.84
N ILE A 300 24.06 -6.43 4.08
CA ILE A 300 24.17 -7.51 5.07
C ILE A 300 24.48 -6.88 6.43
N ASN A 301 25.50 -6.04 6.48
CA ASN A 301 26.11 -5.60 7.73
C ASN A 301 25.24 -4.59 8.50
N THR A 302 24.38 -3.84 7.80
CA THR A 302 23.35 -2.97 8.43
C THR A 302 22.23 -3.73 9.14
N GLN A 303 22.26 -5.07 9.21
CA GLN A 303 21.15 -5.88 9.76
C GLN A 303 21.55 -6.87 10.84
N GLU A 304 22.77 -7.39 10.77
CA GLU A 304 23.31 -8.37 11.72
C GLU A 304 23.34 -7.87 13.19
N TYR A 305 23.16 -6.56 13.41
CA TYR A 305 22.94 -6.01 14.75
C TYR A 305 21.70 -6.62 15.45
N LEU A 306 20.69 -7.06 14.69
CA LEU A 306 19.50 -7.73 15.22
C LEU A 306 19.84 -9.06 15.89
N ASP A 307 20.85 -9.80 15.42
CA ASP A 307 21.32 -11.04 16.07
C ASP A 307 21.95 -10.78 17.44
N VAL A 308 22.45 -9.56 17.67
CA VAL A 308 22.98 -9.12 18.97
C VAL A 308 21.85 -8.65 19.90
N LEU A 309 20.83 -7.98 19.35
CA LEU A 309 19.63 -7.57 20.09
C LEU A 309 18.71 -8.76 20.45
N GLY A 310 18.73 -9.84 19.65
CA GLY A 310 17.93 -11.05 19.88
C GLY A 310 18.42 -11.92 21.04
N ARG A 311 19.68 -11.83 21.47
CA ARG A 311 20.26 -12.74 22.48
C ARG A 311 19.50 -12.74 23.83
N PRO A 312 19.12 -11.59 24.42
CA PRO A 312 18.31 -11.57 25.64
C PRO A 312 16.91 -12.18 25.45
N MET A 313 16.32 -12.05 24.25
CA MET A 313 15.03 -12.65 23.90
C MET A 313 15.13 -14.18 23.87
N VAL A 314 16.21 -14.74 23.30
CA VAL A 314 16.48 -16.19 23.33
C VAL A 314 16.66 -16.70 24.77
N LEU A 315 17.40 -15.94 25.61
CA LEU A 315 17.61 -16.28 27.02
C LEU A 315 16.34 -16.22 27.88
N ALA A 316 15.35 -15.40 27.52
CA ALA A 316 14.04 -15.38 28.18
C ALA A 316 13.18 -16.63 27.88
N GLY A 317 13.59 -17.45 26.91
CA GLY A 317 13.01 -18.77 26.65
C GLY A 317 11.50 -18.71 26.34
N PRO A 318 10.67 -19.60 26.90
CA PRO A 318 9.24 -19.63 26.59
C PRO A 318 8.50 -18.30 26.79
N LYS A 319 8.93 -17.44 27.72
CA LYS A 319 8.29 -16.14 27.98
C LYS A 319 8.38 -15.16 26.81
N ALA A 320 9.39 -15.33 25.94
CA ALA A 320 9.60 -14.53 24.75
C ALA A 320 8.92 -15.09 23.49
N LYS A 321 8.31 -16.29 23.55
CA LYS A 321 7.52 -16.85 22.45
C LYS A 321 6.10 -16.30 22.49
N GLN A 322 5.97 -15.03 22.12
CA GLN A 322 4.68 -14.35 21.97
C GLN A 322 4.43 -14.08 20.48
N VAL A 323 3.19 -14.23 20.03
CA VAL A 323 2.82 -13.90 18.66
C VAL A 323 2.72 -12.39 18.54
N GLN A 324 3.46 -11.81 17.59
CA GLN A 324 3.43 -10.38 17.29
C GLN A 324 2.87 -10.17 15.89
N TRP A 325 1.95 -9.22 15.74
CA TRP A 325 1.30 -8.91 14.47
C TRP A 325 1.96 -7.71 13.80
N THR A 326 2.23 -7.81 12.49
CA THR A 326 2.77 -6.69 11.72
C THR A 326 1.71 -5.63 11.40
N ASN A 327 2.16 -4.40 11.13
CA ASN A 327 1.36 -3.42 10.38
C ASN A 327 0.90 -3.98 9.02
N VAL A 328 -0.15 -3.41 8.45
CA VAL A 328 -0.70 -3.82 7.14
C VAL A 328 0.35 -3.56 6.05
N TYR A 329 0.59 -4.54 5.18
CA TYR A 329 1.53 -4.39 4.07
C TYR A 329 1.09 -5.17 2.83
N GLN A 330 1.68 -4.86 1.67
CA GLN A 330 1.41 -5.54 0.41
C GLN A 330 2.20 -6.87 0.30
N ASP A 331 1.50 -7.98 0.12
CA ASP A 331 2.12 -9.29 -0.11
C ASP A 331 2.95 -9.29 -1.41
N ALA A 332 4.18 -9.81 -1.30
CA ALA A 332 5.13 -10.00 -2.39
C ALA A 332 4.59 -10.99 -3.44
N LEU A 333 3.95 -12.08 -2.99
CA LEU A 333 3.42 -13.12 -3.88
C LEU A 333 2.14 -12.67 -4.60
N GLY A 334 1.36 -11.76 -4.01
CA GLY A 334 0.26 -11.04 -4.67
C GLY A 334 -1.14 -11.33 -4.14
N LEU A 335 -1.29 -11.73 -2.88
CA LEU A 335 -2.58 -11.84 -2.19
C LEU A 335 -3.29 -10.49 -1.98
N GLY A 336 -2.58 -9.36 -2.03
CA GLY A 336 -3.11 -8.03 -1.70
C GLY A 336 -2.53 -7.51 -0.39
N LEU A 337 -3.34 -6.76 0.36
CA LEU A 337 -2.99 -6.29 1.70
C LEU A 337 -3.14 -7.44 2.72
N VAL A 338 -2.11 -7.64 3.53
CA VAL A 338 -2.01 -8.68 4.56
C VAL A 338 -1.46 -8.12 5.87
N ILE A 339 -1.71 -8.83 6.96
CA ILE A 339 -0.93 -8.77 8.21
C ILE A 339 -0.33 -10.15 8.47
N THR A 340 0.86 -10.20 9.08
CA THR A 340 1.52 -11.47 9.41
C THR A 340 1.60 -11.63 10.93
N GLY A 341 1.12 -12.76 11.43
CA GLY A 341 1.38 -13.20 12.81
C GLY A 341 2.75 -13.87 12.85
N THR A 342 3.68 -13.31 13.63
CA THR A 342 5.09 -13.73 13.69
C THR A 342 5.46 -14.36 15.03
N MET A 343 6.33 -15.37 15.01
CA MET A 343 6.89 -15.98 16.22
C MET A 343 8.36 -16.39 15.99
N PRO A 344 9.29 -16.05 16.90
CA PRO A 344 10.70 -16.40 16.74
C PRO A 344 10.99 -17.88 17.05
N VAL A 345 11.88 -18.48 16.28
CA VAL A 345 12.39 -19.86 16.48
C VAL A 345 13.79 -19.76 17.09
N PHE A 346 14.00 -20.34 18.27
CA PHE A 346 15.24 -20.21 19.02
C PHE A 346 16.21 -21.39 18.81
N ASN A 347 17.49 -21.07 18.66
CA ASN A 347 18.57 -22.03 18.80
C ASN A 347 19.04 -22.07 20.26
N LEU A 348 18.65 -23.12 20.99
CA LEU A 348 18.92 -23.25 22.42
C LEU A 348 20.40 -23.51 22.75
N THR A 349 21.23 -23.98 21.80
CA THR A 349 22.68 -24.16 22.03
C THR A 349 23.48 -22.89 21.82
N ASN A 350 23.12 -22.06 20.82
CA ASN A 350 23.96 -20.95 20.35
C ASN A 350 23.46 -19.54 20.77
N GLN A 351 22.39 -19.43 21.57
CA GLN A 351 21.80 -18.14 22.02
C GLN A 351 21.37 -17.18 20.89
N LEU A 352 21.12 -17.72 19.70
CA LEU A 352 20.66 -16.99 18.51
C LEU A 352 19.27 -17.51 18.08
N ILE A 353 18.61 -16.78 17.19
CA ILE A 353 17.41 -17.28 16.51
C ILE A 353 17.85 -18.20 15.35
N LEU A 354 17.10 -19.28 15.09
CA LEU A 354 17.19 -20.02 13.83
C LEU A 354 16.48 -19.24 12.70
N GLY A 355 15.48 -18.45 13.06
CA GLY A 355 14.66 -17.70 12.12
C GLY A 355 13.34 -17.26 12.74
N VAL A 356 12.43 -16.81 11.89
CA VAL A 356 11.08 -16.38 12.27
C VAL A 356 10.05 -17.18 11.48
N MET A 357 9.05 -17.69 12.17
CA MET A 357 7.83 -18.24 11.57
C MET A 357 6.81 -17.14 11.37
N GLY A 358 6.13 -17.13 10.22
CA GLY A 358 5.06 -16.22 9.89
C GLY A 358 3.84 -16.94 9.31
N VAL A 359 2.65 -16.43 9.61
CA VAL A 359 1.40 -16.82 8.96
C VAL A 359 0.62 -15.58 8.54
N ASP A 360 0.19 -15.54 7.28
CA ASP A 360 -0.49 -14.37 6.72
C ASP A 360 -2.00 -14.44 6.89
N VAL A 361 -2.60 -13.32 7.27
CA VAL A 361 -4.04 -13.07 7.26
C VAL A 361 -4.31 -11.94 6.26
N ALA A 362 -5.08 -12.24 5.21
CA ALA A 362 -5.47 -11.24 4.23
C ALA A 362 -6.54 -10.30 4.81
N ILE A 363 -6.44 -9.00 4.57
CA ILE A 363 -7.41 -8.01 5.05
C ILE A 363 -8.83 -8.32 4.54
N ASN A 364 -8.96 -8.93 3.36
CA ASN A 364 -10.25 -9.35 2.83
C ASN A 364 -10.91 -10.48 3.65
N GLU A 365 -10.16 -11.35 4.33
CA GLU A 365 -10.73 -12.34 5.26
C GLU A 365 -11.28 -11.67 6.52
N ILE A 366 -10.58 -10.65 7.05
CA ILE A 366 -11.04 -9.85 8.18
C ILE A 366 -12.34 -9.12 7.81
N LYS A 367 -12.39 -8.49 6.62
CA LYS A 367 -13.61 -7.86 6.09
C LYS A 367 -14.79 -8.82 5.98
N LYS A 368 -14.57 -10.09 5.58
CA LYS A 368 -15.62 -11.12 5.55
C LYS A 368 -16.16 -11.48 6.94
N LYS A 369 -15.40 -11.26 8.02
CA LYS A 369 -15.87 -11.43 9.41
C LYS A 369 -16.64 -10.21 9.93
N THR A 370 -16.57 -9.06 9.26
CA THR A 370 -17.26 -7.81 9.62
C THR A 370 -18.30 -7.40 8.56
N PRO A 371 -19.42 -8.13 8.42
CA PRO A 371 -20.40 -7.89 7.35
C PRO A 371 -21.14 -6.55 7.51
N THR A 372 -20.76 -5.56 6.69
CA THR A 372 -21.34 -4.20 6.69
C THR A 372 -22.80 -4.16 6.22
N TYR A 373 -23.18 -5.09 5.33
CA TYR A 373 -24.52 -5.18 4.72
C TYR A 373 -25.67 -5.45 5.70
N ARG A 374 -25.39 -5.76 6.97
CA ARG A 374 -26.41 -5.95 8.01
C ARG A 374 -26.72 -4.68 8.82
N GLN A 375 -25.91 -3.63 8.70
CA GLN A 375 -25.96 -2.45 9.58
C GLN A 375 -25.71 -1.10 8.87
N MET A 376 -25.67 -1.08 7.53
CA MET A 376 -25.26 0.09 6.72
C MET A 376 -23.94 0.72 7.20
N ALA A 377 -23.03 -0.11 7.74
CA ALA A 377 -21.83 0.36 8.42
C ALA A 377 -20.77 0.80 7.40
N THR A 378 -20.30 2.04 7.51
CA THR A 378 -19.22 2.55 6.67
C THR A 378 -17.88 1.97 7.14
N HIS A 379 -17.30 1.06 6.38
CA HIS A 379 -15.84 0.81 6.45
C HIS A 379 -15.09 2.09 6.09
N LEU A 380 -13.96 2.33 6.75
CA LEU A 380 -12.93 3.30 6.35
C LEU A 380 -12.51 3.01 4.89
N PRO A 381 -12.95 3.81 3.89
CA PRO A 381 -12.78 3.48 2.48
C PRO A 381 -11.52 4.18 1.95
N SER A 382 -10.38 3.90 2.57
CA SER A 382 -9.13 4.67 2.36
C SER A 382 -7.85 3.81 2.35
N THR A 383 -7.96 2.49 2.25
CA THR A 383 -6.83 1.63 1.81
C THR A 383 -7.01 1.29 0.34
N GLN A 384 -6.68 2.24 -0.55
CA GLN A 384 -6.58 1.98 -1.97
C GLN A 384 -5.42 1.02 -2.24
N THR A 385 -5.58 0.09 -3.18
CA THR A 385 -4.53 -0.85 -3.58
C THR A 385 -3.55 -0.17 -4.55
N ILE A 386 -2.75 0.78 -4.06
CA ILE A 386 -1.74 1.45 -4.89
C ILE A 386 -0.60 0.49 -5.22
N ILE A 387 -0.10 0.64 -6.44
CA ILE A 387 0.85 -0.27 -7.08
C ILE A 387 2.20 -0.28 -6.35
N ASN A 388 2.51 -1.44 -5.75
CA ASN A 388 3.88 -1.95 -5.54
C ASN A 388 4.76 -1.19 -4.53
N PHE A 389 4.20 -0.74 -3.40
CA PHE A 389 4.97 -0.26 -2.25
C PHE A 389 5.71 -1.38 -1.50
N ARG A 390 6.93 -1.08 -1.06
CA ARG A 390 7.78 -1.95 -0.22
C ARG A 390 7.69 -1.62 1.28
N GLU A 391 7.33 -0.38 1.58
CA GLU A 391 7.05 0.14 2.93
C GLU A 391 5.66 -0.34 3.41
N PRO A 392 5.40 -0.41 4.73
CA PRO A 392 4.10 -0.77 5.27
C PRO A 392 3.06 0.34 5.03
N VAL A 393 1.79 -0.05 4.90
CA VAL A 393 0.65 0.86 4.68
C VAL A 393 0.14 1.33 6.04
N THR A 394 0.68 2.46 6.49
CA THR A 394 0.51 3.01 7.85
C THR A 394 -0.30 4.30 7.81
N LEU A 395 -1.62 4.15 7.59
CA LEU A 395 -2.58 5.27 7.62
C LEU A 395 -3.18 5.39 9.03
N ASP A 396 -3.08 6.55 9.66
CA ASP A 396 -3.70 6.79 10.97
C ASP A 396 -5.22 6.99 10.84
N PHE A 397 -5.97 6.70 11.89
CA PHE A 397 -7.41 6.94 11.98
C PHE A 397 -7.78 8.41 11.74
N LEU A 398 -6.93 9.35 12.20
CA LEU A 398 -7.12 10.80 11.99
C LEU A 398 -6.66 11.31 10.61
N ASP A 399 -5.91 10.49 9.85
CA ASP A 399 -5.62 10.75 8.43
C ASP A 399 -6.69 10.11 7.52
N ALA A 400 -7.33 9.03 7.98
CA ALA A 400 -8.35 8.28 7.25
C ALA A 400 -9.77 8.88 7.32
N GLU A 401 -10.09 9.58 8.41
CA GLU A 401 -11.29 10.42 8.54
C GLU A 401 -10.90 11.89 8.71
N LEU A 402 -11.86 12.81 8.52
CA LEU A 402 -11.66 14.22 8.89
C LEU A 402 -11.40 14.34 10.40
N GLU A 403 -10.29 14.99 10.76
CA GLU A 403 -9.83 15.23 12.13
C GLU A 403 -10.84 16.03 12.96
N ASP A 404 -11.08 15.57 14.19
CA ASP A 404 -11.98 16.19 15.17
C ASP A 404 -11.48 15.88 16.58
N THR A 405 -11.50 16.87 17.48
CA THR A 405 -11.14 16.72 18.90
C THR A 405 -11.83 15.57 19.62
N ASN A 406 -13.07 15.24 19.23
CA ASN A 406 -13.81 14.10 19.76
C ASN A 406 -13.25 12.77 19.24
N LYS A 407 -12.79 12.73 17.97
CA LYS A 407 -12.16 11.56 17.37
C LYS A 407 -10.77 11.32 17.93
N GLU A 408 -10.02 12.37 18.29
CA GLU A 408 -8.78 12.24 19.06
C GLU A 408 -9.00 11.55 20.41
N GLU A 409 -10.07 11.93 21.14
CA GLU A 409 -10.44 11.28 22.40
C GLU A 409 -10.83 9.81 22.21
N ILE A 410 -11.67 9.53 21.20
CA ILE A 410 -12.09 8.16 20.84
C ILE A 410 -10.86 7.31 20.46
N ARG A 411 -9.97 7.83 19.61
CA ARG A 411 -8.69 7.19 19.24
C ARG A 411 -7.84 6.88 20.46
N ARG A 412 -7.69 7.82 21.40
CA ARG A 412 -6.93 7.61 22.63
C ARG A 412 -7.56 6.50 23.49
N LYS A 413 -8.88 6.51 23.68
CA LYS A 413 -9.60 5.46 24.42
C LYS A 413 -9.47 4.07 23.78
N MET A 414 -9.49 3.99 22.45
CA MET A 414 -9.23 2.75 21.70
C MET A 414 -7.80 2.24 21.89
N ILE A 415 -6.79 3.12 21.83
CA ILE A 415 -5.37 2.76 22.07
C ILE A 415 -5.15 2.33 23.52
N ASP A 416 -5.82 2.98 24.48
CA ASP A 416 -5.82 2.59 25.91
C ASP A 416 -6.55 1.25 26.18
N GLY A 417 -7.14 0.60 25.17
CA GLY A 417 -7.86 -0.67 25.31
C GLY A 417 -9.19 -0.59 26.06
N LYS A 418 -9.85 0.58 26.10
CA LYS A 418 -11.12 0.79 26.83
C LYS A 418 -12.31 0.60 25.92
N SER A 419 -13.29 -0.23 26.31
CA SER A 419 -14.60 -0.30 25.65
C SER A 419 -15.48 0.87 26.07
N ASP A 420 -16.06 1.60 25.12
CA ASP A 420 -16.93 2.76 25.36
C ASP A 420 -17.76 3.07 24.09
N GLN A 421 -18.76 3.96 24.21
CA GLN A 421 -19.64 4.39 23.12
C GLN A 421 -19.84 5.91 23.19
N LYS A 422 -19.66 6.60 22.06
CA LYS A 422 -19.82 8.06 21.97
C LYS A 422 -20.56 8.45 20.69
N LYS A 423 -21.69 9.16 20.86
CA LYS A 423 -22.47 9.77 19.78
C LYS A 423 -21.98 11.20 19.59
N ILE A 424 -21.50 11.52 18.39
CA ILE A 424 -20.90 12.82 18.06
C ILE A 424 -21.53 13.39 16.78
N ARG A 425 -21.54 14.73 16.68
CA ARG A 425 -21.78 15.43 15.43
C ARG A 425 -20.41 15.66 14.78
N THR A 426 -20.24 15.20 13.54
CA THR A 426 -18.95 15.19 12.84
C THR A 426 -19.17 15.50 11.37
N LEU A 427 -18.14 16.05 10.74
CA LEU A 427 -18.06 16.15 9.28
C LEU A 427 -17.70 14.78 8.69
N VAL A 428 -18.33 14.42 7.57
CA VAL A 428 -18.03 13.23 6.77
C VAL A 428 -17.76 13.65 5.33
N LYS A 429 -16.61 13.22 4.78
CA LYS A 429 -16.21 13.47 3.39
C LYS A 429 -16.99 12.55 2.44
N SER A 430 -17.46 13.09 1.31
CA SER A 430 -18.12 12.30 0.26
C SER A 430 -17.16 11.33 -0.44
N VAL A 431 -17.70 10.30 -1.11
CA VAL A 431 -16.88 9.27 -1.77
C VAL A 431 -16.12 9.82 -2.99
N ASP A 432 -16.70 10.81 -3.68
CA ASP A 432 -16.09 11.57 -4.77
C ASP A 432 -15.27 12.78 -4.31
N GLU A 433 -15.06 12.94 -2.99
CA GLU A 433 -14.26 13.99 -2.35
C GLU A 433 -14.69 15.45 -2.63
N ARG A 434 -15.86 15.64 -3.26
CA ARG A 434 -16.42 16.95 -3.65
C ARG A 434 -17.23 17.62 -2.54
N TYR A 435 -17.81 16.87 -1.63
CA TYR A 435 -18.75 17.38 -0.62
C TYR A 435 -18.37 16.94 0.79
N ILE A 436 -18.83 17.69 1.79
CA ILE A 436 -18.66 17.37 3.21
C ILE A 436 -20.00 17.60 3.90
N ASP A 437 -20.55 16.55 4.49
CA ASP A 437 -21.85 16.57 5.17
C ASP A 437 -21.65 16.62 6.70
N GLU A 438 -22.42 17.45 7.41
CA GLU A 438 -22.40 17.51 8.88
C GLU A 438 -23.45 16.56 9.49
N VAL A 439 -22.99 15.42 10.00
CA VAL A 439 -23.83 14.27 10.34
C VAL A 439 -23.65 13.83 11.79
N VAL A 440 -24.66 13.16 12.34
CA VAL A 440 -24.59 12.57 13.69
C VAL A 440 -24.26 11.08 13.56
N ARG A 441 -23.10 10.68 14.10
CA ARG A 441 -22.60 9.30 14.06
C ARG A 441 -22.34 8.78 15.47
N THR A 442 -22.69 7.51 15.67
CA THR A 442 -22.47 6.77 16.91
C THR A 442 -21.25 5.88 16.73
N TYR A 443 -20.15 6.21 17.42
CA TYR A 443 -18.94 5.40 17.47
C TYR A 443 -19.04 4.47 18.69
N THR A 444 -18.84 3.17 18.48
CA THR A 444 -18.78 2.15 19.54
C THR A 444 -17.51 1.34 19.35
N TRP A 445 -16.74 1.07 20.41
CA TRP A 445 -15.48 0.34 20.26
C TRP A 445 -15.18 -0.57 21.44
N THR A 446 -14.35 -1.59 21.19
CA THR A 446 -13.92 -2.59 22.18
C THR A 446 -12.57 -3.20 21.79
N PRO A 447 -11.68 -3.53 22.75
CA PRO A 447 -10.47 -4.30 22.46
C PRO A 447 -10.83 -5.71 21.94
N VAL A 448 -9.95 -6.26 21.10
CA VAL A 448 -10.04 -7.61 20.57
C VAL A 448 -9.18 -8.54 21.44
N GLU A 449 -9.85 -9.39 22.21
CA GLU A 449 -9.19 -10.30 23.17
C GLU A 449 -8.05 -11.11 22.53
N GLY A 450 -6.94 -11.23 23.26
CA GLY A 450 -5.73 -11.92 22.79
C GLY A 450 -4.86 -11.11 21.81
N THR A 451 -5.19 -9.86 21.50
CA THR A 451 -4.39 -8.98 20.64
C THR A 451 -4.32 -7.55 21.20
N ASN A 452 -3.45 -6.72 20.60
CA ASN A 452 -3.36 -5.29 20.90
C ASN A 452 -4.31 -4.43 20.04
N TYR A 453 -5.19 -5.06 19.24
CA TYR A 453 -6.13 -4.34 18.39
C TYR A 453 -7.39 -3.92 19.16
N SER A 454 -7.94 -2.76 18.83
CA SER A 454 -9.30 -2.36 19.21
C SER A 454 -10.15 -2.21 17.96
N LEU A 455 -11.36 -2.76 17.97
CA LEU A 455 -12.30 -2.67 16.86
C LEU A 455 -13.29 -1.55 17.14
N GLY A 456 -13.39 -0.60 16.21
CA GLY A 456 -14.41 0.45 16.20
C GLY A 456 -15.49 0.16 15.15
N LEU A 457 -16.74 0.46 15.50
CA LEU A 457 -17.91 0.43 14.64
C LEU A 457 -18.57 1.81 14.63
N VAL A 458 -18.88 2.32 13.43
CA VAL A 458 -19.55 3.61 13.22
C VAL A 458 -20.91 3.36 12.61
N LEU A 459 -21.97 3.78 13.31
CA LEU A 459 -23.35 3.68 12.83
C LEU A 459 -23.98 5.09 12.72
N PRO A 460 -24.62 5.44 11.58
CA PRO A 460 -25.56 6.55 11.54
C PRO A 460 -26.82 6.23 12.34
N THR A 461 -27.52 7.26 12.83
CA THR A 461 -28.69 7.08 13.71
C THR A 461 -29.88 6.40 13.05
N TYR A 462 -29.95 6.41 11.71
CA TYR A 462 -31.02 5.75 10.95
C TYR A 462 -30.77 4.25 10.75
N SER A 463 -29.54 3.73 10.94
CA SER A 463 -29.23 2.30 10.74
C SER A 463 -29.24 1.45 12.03
N GLU A 464 -29.76 2.01 13.12
CA GLU A 464 -30.01 1.28 14.38
C GLU A 464 -31.00 0.11 14.18
N ASN A 465 -31.86 0.19 13.17
CA ASN A 465 -32.78 -0.87 12.73
C ASN A 465 -32.49 -1.28 11.27
N HIS A 466 -32.75 -2.55 10.93
CA HIS A 466 -32.62 -3.06 9.55
C HIS A 466 -33.84 -3.91 9.16
N ILE A 467 -34.12 -4.00 7.86
CA ILE A 467 -35.19 -4.86 7.33
C ILE A 467 -34.64 -6.28 7.16
N LYS A 468 -35.41 -7.26 7.64
CA LYS A 468 -35.19 -8.68 7.36
C LYS A 468 -36.43 -9.24 6.67
N ALA A 469 -36.32 -9.50 5.37
CA ALA A 469 -37.36 -10.16 4.61
C ALA A 469 -37.60 -11.58 5.16
N ASN A 470 -38.86 -11.95 5.34
CA ASN A 470 -39.27 -13.29 5.76
C ASN A 470 -40.11 -13.92 4.65
N ILE A 471 -39.47 -14.32 3.56
CA ILE A 471 -40.14 -14.87 2.37
C ILE A 471 -40.18 -16.39 2.46
N SER A 472 -40.94 -16.91 3.43
CA SER A 472 -41.15 -18.36 3.60
C SER A 472 -42.08 -18.97 2.55
N ASP A 473 -42.83 -18.15 1.82
CA ASP A 473 -43.82 -18.58 0.83
C ASP A 473 -43.18 -18.74 -0.56
N GLN A 474 -43.12 -19.98 -1.03
CA GLN A 474 -42.58 -20.35 -2.33
C GLN A 474 -43.33 -19.70 -3.49
N ILE A 475 -44.62 -19.38 -3.34
CA ILE A 475 -45.42 -18.71 -4.38
C ILE A 475 -44.95 -17.27 -4.57
N LEU A 476 -44.69 -16.54 -3.47
CA LEU A 476 -44.15 -15.18 -3.53
C LEU A 476 -42.71 -15.14 -4.08
N GLN A 477 -41.88 -16.12 -3.71
CA GLN A 477 -40.55 -16.29 -4.32
C GLN A 477 -40.67 -16.50 -5.84
N VAL A 478 -41.54 -17.42 -6.29
CA VAL A 478 -41.75 -17.73 -7.71
C VAL A 478 -42.36 -16.55 -8.48
N GLN A 479 -43.32 -15.84 -7.90
CA GLN A 479 -43.97 -14.68 -8.54
C GLN A 479 -43.01 -13.50 -8.75
N CYS A 480 -41.98 -13.35 -7.92
CA CYS A 480 -40.90 -12.39 -8.13
C CYS A 480 -39.80 -12.91 -9.09
N LYS A 481 -39.74 -14.22 -9.32
CA LYS A 481 -38.69 -14.90 -10.11
C LYS A 481 -39.07 -15.16 -11.58
N TYR A 482 -40.36 -15.33 -11.89
CA TYR A 482 -40.84 -15.79 -13.21
C TYR A 482 -41.34 -14.70 -14.18
N SER A 483 -41.26 -13.41 -13.84
CA SER A 483 -41.60 -12.33 -14.79
C SER A 483 -40.46 -12.13 -15.80
N GLN A 484 -40.59 -12.76 -16.97
CA GLN A 484 -39.56 -12.95 -18.02
C GLN A 484 -38.99 -11.69 -18.71
N GLU A 485 -39.20 -10.49 -18.17
CA GLU A 485 -38.51 -9.29 -18.61
C GLU A 485 -37.79 -8.66 -17.41
N ILE A 486 -36.52 -9.03 -17.21
CA ILE A 486 -35.56 -8.22 -16.45
C ILE A 486 -34.79 -7.38 -17.48
N PRO A 487 -35.17 -6.11 -17.72
CA PRO A 487 -34.57 -5.34 -18.79
C PRO A 487 -33.18 -4.85 -18.38
N ILE A 488 -32.28 -4.75 -19.35
CA ILE A 488 -30.84 -4.39 -19.26
C ILE A 488 -30.55 -3.19 -18.33
N SER A 489 -31.51 -2.29 -18.11
CA SER A 489 -31.50 -1.18 -17.16
C SER A 489 -31.68 -1.55 -15.67
N LEU A 490 -31.41 -2.81 -15.29
CA LEU A 490 -31.30 -3.24 -13.89
C LEU A 490 -29.83 -3.48 -13.55
N CYS A 491 -29.24 -2.62 -12.73
CA CYS A 491 -27.93 -2.89 -12.13
C CYS A 491 -28.13 -3.66 -10.82
N MET A 492 -27.46 -4.80 -10.68
CA MET A 492 -27.43 -5.61 -9.47
C MET A 492 -26.00 -5.66 -8.94
N PHE A 493 -25.82 -5.44 -7.65
CA PHE A 493 -24.52 -5.39 -7.02
C PHE A 493 -23.89 -6.78 -6.81
N LEU A 494 -22.58 -6.82 -7.03
CA LEU A 494 -21.63 -7.90 -6.80
C LEU A 494 -21.46 -8.25 -5.30
N ARG A 495 -22.41 -9.02 -4.74
CA ARG A 495 -22.24 -9.72 -3.45
C ARG A 495 -21.99 -11.21 -3.69
N GLU A 496 -21.26 -11.85 -2.77
CA GLU A 496 -21.18 -13.31 -2.67
C GLU A 496 -22.53 -13.87 -2.12
N TYR A 497 -23.62 -13.74 -2.88
CA TYR A 497 -24.95 -14.23 -2.48
C TYR A 497 -24.95 -15.74 -2.23
N CYS A 498 -24.14 -16.48 -3.00
CA CYS A 498 -23.92 -17.91 -2.91
C CYS A 498 -22.45 -18.25 -3.19
N ASN A 499 -21.94 -19.32 -2.58
CA ASN A 499 -20.53 -19.72 -2.72
C ASN A 499 -20.11 -20.15 -4.14
N GLU A 500 -21.08 -20.52 -4.99
CA GLU A 500 -20.86 -20.98 -6.37
C GLU A 500 -21.11 -19.88 -7.42
N LEU A 501 -21.36 -18.64 -6.99
CA LEU A 501 -21.62 -17.52 -7.90
C LEU A 501 -20.30 -16.94 -8.45
N GLU A 502 -20.13 -17.00 -9.77
CA GLU A 502 -19.00 -16.38 -10.46
C GLU A 502 -19.16 -14.85 -10.52
N LEU A 503 -18.31 -14.14 -9.78
CA LEU A 503 -18.23 -12.67 -9.78
C LEU A 503 -17.57 -12.18 -11.07
N SER A 504 -18.21 -11.24 -11.79
CA SER A 504 -17.61 -10.52 -12.93
C SER A 504 -17.71 -9.02 -12.73
N ASN A 505 -16.66 -8.29 -13.08
CA ASN A 505 -16.67 -6.81 -13.08
C ASN A 505 -17.66 -6.22 -14.11
N ASN A 506 -18.17 -7.03 -15.04
CA ASN A 506 -19.22 -6.64 -15.98
C ASN A 506 -20.60 -7.00 -15.40
N ASN A 507 -21.37 -6.01 -14.97
CA ASN A 507 -22.68 -6.21 -14.32
C ASN A 507 -23.65 -7.05 -15.16
N THR A 508 -23.63 -6.92 -16.49
CA THR A 508 -24.53 -7.67 -17.37
C THR A 508 -24.21 -9.16 -17.35
N GLU A 509 -22.91 -9.50 -17.34
CA GLU A 509 -22.43 -10.89 -17.22
C GLU A 509 -22.72 -11.43 -15.80
N PHE A 510 -22.44 -10.64 -14.77
CA PHE A 510 -22.76 -11.00 -13.39
C PHE A 510 -24.26 -11.27 -13.17
N LEU A 511 -25.13 -10.42 -13.71
CA LEU A 511 -26.58 -10.59 -13.63
C LEU A 511 -27.04 -11.87 -14.35
N LEU A 512 -26.47 -12.19 -15.50
CA LEU A 512 -26.75 -13.44 -16.22
C LEU A 512 -26.29 -14.68 -15.44
N ASN A 513 -25.09 -14.62 -14.84
CA ASN A 513 -24.57 -15.68 -13.97
C ASN A 513 -25.47 -15.88 -12.73
N PHE A 514 -25.91 -14.78 -12.11
CA PHE A 514 -26.83 -14.80 -10.97
C PHE A 514 -28.19 -15.41 -11.35
N ILE A 515 -28.80 -14.99 -12.46
CA ILE A 515 -30.08 -15.55 -12.93
C ILE A 515 -29.92 -17.05 -13.22
N SER A 516 -28.86 -17.46 -13.92
CA SER A 516 -28.62 -18.89 -14.24
C SER A 516 -28.37 -19.75 -12.99
N LEU A 517 -27.75 -19.19 -11.94
CA LEU A 517 -27.60 -19.88 -10.66
C LEU A 517 -28.96 -19.99 -9.95
N MET A 518 -29.76 -18.93 -9.95
CA MET A 518 -31.09 -18.90 -9.34
C MET A 518 -32.09 -19.82 -10.06
N GLU A 519 -31.94 -20.08 -11.35
CA GLU A 519 -32.73 -21.11 -12.05
C GLU A 519 -32.43 -22.54 -11.53
N LYS A 520 -31.18 -22.79 -11.12
CA LYS A 520 -30.69 -24.12 -10.69
C LYS A 520 -30.83 -24.37 -9.18
N VAL A 521 -30.72 -23.32 -8.37
CA VAL A 521 -30.63 -23.38 -6.91
C VAL A 521 -31.86 -22.72 -6.27
N THR A 522 -32.39 -23.33 -5.21
CA THR A 522 -33.49 -22.73 -4.43
C THR A 522 -32.95 -21.64 -3.50
N PRO A 523 -33.69 -20.54 -3.26
CA PRO A 523 -33.20 -19.42 -2.42
C PRO A 523 -32.86 -19.82 -0.98
N ASP A 524 -33.40 -20.94 -0.50
CA ASP A 524 -33.19 -21.47 0.84
C ASP A 524 -32.06 -22.53 0.92
N SER A 525 -31.24 -22.66 -0.14
CA SER A 525 -30.08 -23.56 -0.16
C SER A 525 -29.02 -23.15 0.87
N LYS A 526 -28.46 -24.14 1.57
CA LYS A 526 -27.32 -23.95 2.50
C LYS A 526 -26.03 -23.41 1.85
N GLN A 527 -25.99 -23.32 0.52
CA GLN A 527 -24.88 -22.74 -0.24
C GLN A 527 -24.97 -21.21 -0.39
N CYS A 528 -26.08 -20.58 0.02
CA CYS A 528 -26.38 -19.16 -0.12
C CYS A 528 -26.63 -18.46 1.23
N ASP A 529 -26.49 -17.14 1.30
CA ASP A 529 -26.96 -16.35 2.44
C ASP A 529 -28.44 -15.96 2.23
N ASN A 530 -29.34 -16.70 2.88
CA ASN A 530 -30.78 -16.47 2.83
C ASN A 530 -31.16 -15.02 3.18
N PHE A 531 -30.42 -14.34 4.08
CA PHE A 531 -30.73 -12.95 4.46
C PHE A 531 -30.51 -12.00 3.29
N LEU A 532 -29.35 -12.09 2.63
CA LEU A 532 -29.03 -11.26 1.46
C LEU A 532 -30.02 -11.55 0.33
N LEU A 533 -30.30 -12.82 0.07
CA LEU A 533 -31.09 -13.24 -1.07
C LEU A 533 -32.60 -12.93 -0.89
N HIS A 534 -33.15 -13.12 0.30
CA HIS A 534 -34.55 -12.76 0.58
C HIS A 534 -34.75 -11.23 0.53
N ASN A 535 -33.81 -10.44 1.06
CA ASN A 535 -33.88 -8.98 0.96
C ASN A 535 -33.80 -8.50 -0.51
N LEU A 536 -32.91 -9.08 -1.32
CA LEU A 536 -32.80 -8.78 -2.76
C LEU A 536 -34.12 -9.09 -3.51
N ILE A 537 -34.77 -10.22 -3.20
CA ILE A 537 -36.05 -10.61 -3.80
C ILE A 537 -37.18 -9.66 -3.36
N LEU A 538 -37.17 -9.18 -2.11
CA LEU A 538 -38.12 -8.16 -1.65
C LEU A 538 -37.94 -6.84 -2.43
N ASP A 539 -36.69 -6.37 -2.56
CA ASP A 539 -36.37 -5.11 -3.25
C ASP A 539 -36.71 -5.15 -4.75
N THR A 540 -36.44 -6.26 -5.46
CA THR A 540 -36.89 -6.41 -6.86
C THR A 540 -38.42 -6.27 -6.96
N GLY A 541 -39.17 -6.90 -6.04
CA GLY A 541 -40.63 -6.81 -5.99
C GLY A 541 -41.15 -5.39 -5.75
N ILE A 542 -40.51 -4.63 -4.86
CA ILE A 542 -40.88 -3.23 -4.55
C ILE A 542 -40.59 -2.32 -5.75
N ILE A 543 -39.38 -2.38 -6.31
CA ILE A 543 -38.98 -1.59 -7.48
C ILE A 543 -39.89 -1.89 -8.68
N ARG A 544 -40.21 -3.16 -8.93
CA ARG A 544 -41.11 -3.57 -10.02
C ARG A 544 -42.48 -2.90 -9.87
N GLN A 545 -43.06 -2.90 -8.67
CA GLN A 545 -44.34 -2.22 -8.43
C GLN A 545 -44.27 -0.71 -8.64
N LEU A 546 -43.15 -0.06 -8.27
CA LEU A 546 -42.93 1.37 -8.53
C LEU A 546 -42.90 1.67 -10.04
N VAL A 547 -42.15 0.87 -10.82
CA VAL A 547 -42.07 1.00 -12.28
C VAL A 547 -43.44 0.81 -12.94
N GLU A 548 -44.16 -0.26 -12.59
CA GLU A 548 -45.44 -0.62 -13.21
C GLU A 548 -46.59 0.33 -12.84
N LYS A 549 -46.72 0.69 -11.56
CA LYS A 549 -47.85 1.47 -11.07
C LYS A 549 -47.65 2.97 -11.19
N VAL A 550 -46.40 3.46 -11.11
CA VAL A 550 -46.10 4.90 -11.05
C VAL A 550 -45.38 5.38 -12.30
N TRP A 551 -44.23 4.82 -12.64
CA TRP A 551 -43.40 5.38 -13.72
C TRP A 551 -43.97 5.15 -15.12
N ARG A 552 -44.47 3.94 -15.43
CA ARG A 552 -45.13 3.67 -16.72
C ARG A 552 -46.37 4.54 -16.98
N ASN A 553 -47.01 5.05 -15.92
CA ASN A 553 -48.24 5.84 -16.00
C ASN A 553 -47.97 7.37 -16.04
N LYS A 554 -46.71 7.81 -16.13
CA LYS A 554 -46.35 9.22 -16.25
C LYS A 554 -45.43 9.46 -17.45
N ASP A 555 -45.79 10.42 -18.29
CA ASP A 555 -44.85 10.98 -19.26
C ASP A 555 -43.83 11.85 -18.54
N LEU A 556 -42.55 11.48 -18.64
CA LEU A 556 -41.44 12.22 -18.02
C LEU A 556 -41.19 13.57 -18.68
N ASN A 557 -41.45 13.70 -20.00
CA ASN A 557 -41.18 14.92 -20.76
C ASN A 557 -42.05 16.08 -20.28
N THR A 558 -43.32 15.81 -19.94
CA THR A 558 -44.26 16.78 -19.34
C THR A 558 -43.74 17.41 -18.04
N TYR A 559 -42.88 16.72 -17.30
CA TYR A 559 -42.24 17.23 -16.07
C TYR A 559 -40.79 17.71 -16.29
N GLY A 560 -40.27 17.68 -17.53
CA GLY A 560 -38.88 18.02 -17.84
C GLY A 560 -37.85 16.99 -17.36
N PHE A 561 -38.25 15.77 -16.99
CA PHE A 561 -37.34 14.74 -16.52
C PHE A 561 -36.72 13.95 -17.68
N LEU A 562 -35.38 13.88 -17.72
CA LEU A 562 -34.65 13.05 -18.69
C LEU A 562 -34.69 11.55 -18.32
N ALA A 563 -34.61 11.25 -17.03
CA ALA A 563 -34.67 9.91 -16.47
C ALA A 563 -35.14 9.97 -15.01
N VAL A 564 -35.64 8.84 -14.51
CA VAL A 564 -35.86 8.58 -13.08
C VAL A 564 -35.18 7.28 -12.71
N PHE A 565 -34.70 7.20 -11.47
CA PHE A 565 -34.07 5.98 -10.96
C PHE A 565 -34.44 5.72 -9.50
N ALA A 566 -34.26 4.48 -9.07
CA ALA A 566 -34.39 4.06 -7.68
C ALA A 566 -33.24 3.10 -7.36
N ALA A 567 -32.52 3.41 -6.29
CA ALA A 567 -31.44 2.60 -5.74
C ALA A 567 -31.84 2.12 -4.33
N THR A 568 -31.48 0.88 -3.95
CA THR A 568 -31.97 0.21 -2.74
C THR A 568 -30.87 -0.53 -1.97
N ASP A 569 -31.12 -0.80 -0.68
CA ASP A 569 -30.20 -1.44 0.27
C ASP A 569 -29.79 -2.87 -0.15
N GLY A 570 -30.69 -3.60 -0.82
CA GLY A 570 -30.41 -4.89 -1.46
C GLY A 570 -29.35 -4.83 -2.57
N GLY A 571 -28.86 -3.65 -2.96
CA GLY A 571 -27.85 -3.51 -4.01
C GLY A 571 -28.47 -3.51 -5.41
N ILE A 572 -29.69 -2.99 -5.55
CA ILE A 572 -30.38 -2.89 -6.84
C ILE A 572 -30.57 -1.43 -7.21
N THR A 573 -30.13 -1.06 -8.41
CA THR A 573 -30.43 0.22 -9.04
C THR A 573 -31.22 0.00 -10.32
N ARG A 574 -32.35 0.71 -10.46
CA ARG A 574 -33.23 0.65 -11.63
C ARG A 574 -33.35 2.03 -12.26
N VAL A 575 -33.03 2.13 -13.55
CA VAL A 575 -33.13 3.38 -14.34
C VAL A 575 -34.27 3.27 -15.35
N PHE A 576 -35.03 4.35 -15.53
CA PHE A 576 -36.15 4.45 -16.47
C PHE A 576 -36.14 5.83 -17.18
N PRO A 577 -36.34 5.90 -18.51
CA PRO A 577 -36.56 4.79 -19.44
C PRO A 577 -35.28 3.98 -19.68
N ASN A 578 -35.41 2.75 -20.22
CA ASN A 578 -34.27 1.83 -20.37
C ASN A 578 -33.06 2.44 -21.12
N LYS A 579 -33.32 3.33 -22.10
CA LYS A 579 -32.28 4.03 -22.88
C LYS A 579 -31.37 4.91 -22.00
N ALA A 580 -31.88 5.46 -20.90
CA ALA A 580 -31.09 6.29 -20.00
C ALA A 580 -30.12 5.47 -19.12
N ALA A 581 -30.28 4.14 -19.06
CA ALA A 581 -29.33 3.27 -18.37
C ALA A 581 -28.00 3.11 -19.13
N GLU A 582 -27.99 3.27 -20.46
CA GLU A 582 -26.75 3.25 -21.28
C GLU A 582 -25.82 4.42 -20.92
N THR A 583 -26.39 5.53 -20.45
CA THR A 583 -25.67 6.72 -19.97
C THR A 583 -25.40 6.73 -18.47
N TRP A 584 -25.76 5.67 -17.74
CA TRP A 584 -25.60 5.60 -16.29
C TRP A 584 -24.15 5.19 -15.93
N GLN A 585 -23.41 6.11 -15.30
CA GLN A 585 -21.98 5.95 -15.01
C GLN A 585 -21.67 5.80 -13.50
N GLU A 586 -22.68 5.75 -12.64
CA GLU A 586 -22.48 5.59 -11.18
C GLU A 586 -22.08 4.15 -10.82
N ASP A 587 -21.48 3.98 -9.63
CA ASP A 587 -21.18 2.66 -9.08
C ASP A 587 -22.48 1.82 -8.95
N PRO A 588 -22.49 0.55 -9.40
CA PRO A 588 -23.63 -0.36 -9.26
C PRO A 588 -24.03 -0.64 -7.80
N GLU A 589 -23.10 -0.52 -6.85
CA GLU A 589 -23.39 -0.57 -5.40
C GLU A 589 -23.87 0.80 -4.93
N PRO A 590 -25.13 0.94 -4.48
CA PRO A 590 -25.62 2.20 -3.94
C PRO A 590 -24.76 2.67 -2.76
N PHE A 591 -24.25 1.76 -1.92
CA PHE A 591 -23.35 2.11 -0.82
C PHE A 591 -21.97 2.64 -1.25
N ASN A 592 -21.54 2.47 -2.50
CA ASN A 592 -20.33 3.15 -3.00
C ASN A 592 -20.65 4.50 -3.66
N ALA A 593 -21.89 4.70 -4.11
CA ALA A 593 -22.26 5.91 -4.81
C ALA A 593 -22.46 7.12 -3.87
N THR A 594 -21.86 8.27 -4.22
CA THR A 594 -22.00 9.51 -3.42
C THR A 594 -23.46 9.89 -3.22
N TYR A 595 -24.28 9.88 -4.29
CA TYR A 595 -25.65 10.36 -4.23
C TYR A 595 -26.48 9.62 -3.17
N TYR A 596 -26.26 8.31 -3.01
CA TYR A 596 -27.03 7.46 -2.10
C TYR A 596 -26.67 7.76 -0.65
N ARG A 597 -25.36 7.79 -0.31
CA ARG A 597 -24.90 8.16 1.05
C ARG A 597 -25.40 9.54 1.46
N ARG A 598 -25.17 10.56 0.62
CA ARG A 598 -25.59 11.94 0.91
C ARG A 598 -27.10 12.04 1.13
N SER A 599 -27.90 11.30 0.34
CA SER A 599 -29.37 11.25 0.45
C SER A 599 -29.90 10.57 1.71
N LEU A 600 -29.10 9.71 2.36
CA LEU A 600 -29.44 9.11 3.66
C LEU A 600 -29.00 10.00 4.83
N ASP A 601 -27.87 10.70 4.68
CA ASP A 601 -27.29 11.55 5.71
C ASP A 601 -28.02 12.91 5.86
N ASN A 602 -28.69 13.43 4.83
CA ASN A 602 -29.39 14.72 4.83
C ASN A 602 -30.92 14.59 4.71
N ASN A 603 -31.64 15.58 5.25
CA ASN A 603 -33.10 15.69 5.11
C ASN A 603 -33.48 16.59 3.92
N GLY A 604 -34.31 16.07 3.01
CA GLY A 604 -34.86 16.83 1.88
C GLY A 604 -34.31 16.39 0.52
N TYR A 605 -34.50 17.24 -0.50
CA TYR A 605 -34.00 16.98 -1.85
C TYR A 605 -32.56 17.49 -1.99
N ILE A 606 -31.66 16.63 -2.46
CA ILE A 606 -30.25 16.97 -2.73
C ILE A 606 -30.06 17.10 -4.23
N PHE A 607 -29.32 18.13 -4.64
CA PHE A 607 -28.81 18.30 -5.99
C PHE A 607 -27.33 17.92 -6.02
N ARG A 608 -26.89 17.28 -7.10
CA ARG A 608 -25.48 16.96 -7.34
C ARG A 608 -25.05 17.63 -8.65
N ALA A 609 -24.02 18.46 -8.60
CA ALA A 609 -23.41 18.98 -9.83
C ALA A 609 -22.86 17.85 -10.70
N SER A 610 -23.15 17.90 -12.00
CA SER A 610 -22.56 17.00 -12.99
C SER A 610 -21.04 17.06 -12.92
N VAL A 611 -20.36 15.98 -13.33
CA VAL A 611 -18.90 16.01 -13.51
C VAL A 611 -18.63 16.57 -14.91
N SER A 612 -17.96 17.72 -14.97
CA SER A 612 -17.54 18.34 -16.24
C SER A 612 -16.46 17.49 -16.93
N THR A 613 -16.87 16.45 -17.65
CA THR A 613 -15.98 15.76 -18.59
C THR A 613 -15.86 16.59 -19.87
N TYR A 614 -14.64 16.81 -20.34
CA TYR A 614 -14.28 17.66 -21.49
C TYR A 614 -14.89 17.22 -22.85
N HIS A 615 -15.77 16.22 -22.86
CA HIS A 615 -16.29 15.53 -24.05
C HIS A 615 -17.81 15.31 -24.07
N GLN A 616 -18.57 15.69 -23.05
CA GLN A 616 -20.04 15.61 -23.08
C GLN A 616 -20.66 17.00 -23.31
N ALA A 617 -20.84 17.34 -24.60
CA ALA A 617 -21.69 18.45 -24.98
C ALA A 617 -23.13 18.20 -24.48
N GLN A 618 -23.64 19.08 -23.62
CA GLN A 618 -25.05 19.11 -23.24
C GLN A 618 -25.93 19.23 -24.51
N PRO A 619 -27.04 18.48 -24.62
CA PRO A 619 -27.99 18.70 -25.69
C PRO A 619 -28.56 20.12 -25.60
N SER A 620 -28.51 20.85 -26.72
CA SER A 620 -28.74 22.30 -26.85
C SER A 620 -30.13 22.84 -26.43
N ASN A 621 -31.00 22.00 -25.87
CA ASN A 621 -32.43 22.24 -25.75
C ASN A 621 -32.95 22.29 -24.30
N LEU A 622 -32.10 22.12 -23.28
CA LEU A 622 -32.53 22.20 -21.87
C LEU A 622 -32.43 23.64 -21.33
N GLN A 623 -33.32 24.53 -21.77
CA GLN A 623 -33.52 25.85 -21.14
C GLN A 623 -34.26 25.71 -19.80
N VAL A 624 -33.57 25.23 -18.77
CA VAL A 624 -34.05 25.38 -17.40
C VAL A 624 -33.86 26.85 -17.01
N THR A 625 -34.96 27.59 -16.96
CA THR A 625 -34.96 29.01 -16.58
C THR A 625 -35.02 29.12 -15.06
N LEU A 626 -34.16 29.97 -14.47
CA LEU A 626 -34.20 30.26 -13.03
C LEU A 626 -35.56 30.90 -12.69
N PRO A 627 -36.43 30.28 -11.87
CA PRO A 627 -37.81 30.74 -11.69
C PRO A 627 -37.93 32.08 -10.94
N THR A 628 -36.84 32.59 -10.36
CA THR A 628 -36.80 33.84 -9.59
C THR A 628 -35.87 34.91 -10.16
N CYS A 629 -34.95 34.59 -11.07
CA CYS A 629 -34.16 35.59 -11.79
C CYS A 629 -34.89 36.00 -13.08
N VAL A 630 -35.88 36.89 -12.93
CA VAL A 630 -36.47 37.60 -14.07
C VAL A 630 -35.36 38.35 -14.80
N CYS A 631 -35.18 38.03 -16.08
CA CYS A 631 -34.05 38.47 -16.89
C CYS A 631 -34.00 40.00 -17.07
N VAL A 632 -33.27 40.69 -16.20
CA VAL A 632 -32.61 41.97 -16.52
C VAL A 632 -31.27 41.62 -17.14
N GLN A 633 -30.93 42.20 -18.29
CA GLN A 633 -29.71 41.86 -19.04
C GLN A 633 -28.41 42.23 -18.30
N ASP A 634 -28.51 43.02 -17.23
CA ASP A 634 -27.40 43.58 -16.47
C ASP A 634 -27.08 42.82 -15.16
N LEU A 635 -27.75 41.71 -14.86
CA LEU A 635 -27.55 40.92 -13.64
C LEU A 635 -27.06 39.50 -13.92
N LEU A 636 -25.96 39.11 -13.26
CA LEU A 636 -25.44 37.74 -13.26
C LEU A 636 -26.17 36.92 -12.19
N CYS A 637 -26.79 35.79 -12.58
CA CYS A 637 -27.46 34.88 -11.67
C CYS A 637 -26.88 33.46 -11.78
N TYR A 638 -26.38 32.96 -10.66
CA TYR A 638 -25.82 31.62 -10.52
C TYR A 638 -26.65 30.79 -9.53
N LEU A 639 -26.91 29.53 -9.87
CA LEU A 639 -27.30 28.49 -8.93
C LEU A 639 -26.05 27.65 -8.63
N VAL A 640 -25.61 27.70 -7.38
CA VAL A 640 -24.43 26.99 -6.88
C VAL A 640 -24.90 26.03 -5.78
N ASP A 641 -24.34 24.82 -5.75
CA ASP A 641 -24.65 23.85 -4.70
C ASP A 641 -23.84 24.08 -3.41
N ASP A 642 -24.06 23.23 -2.41
CA ASP A 642 -23.40 23.28 -1.11
C ASP A 642 -21.90 22.92 -1.15
N GLY A 643 -21.46 22.20 -2.19
CA GLY A 643 -20.04 21.99 -2.51
C GLY A 643 -19.37 23.20 -3.17
N GLY A 644 -20.14 24.22 -3.57
CA GLY A 644 -19.63 25.36 -4.32
C GLY A 644 -19.44 25.06 -5.81
N PHE A 645 -20.21 24.14 -6.39
CA PHE A 645 -20.18 23.83 -7.83
C PHE A 645 -21.33 24.49 -8.58
N LEU A 646 -21.06 24.91 -9.82
CA LEU A 646 -22.05 25.56 -10.67
C LEU A 646 -23.10 24.53 -11.17
N ILE A 647 -24.36 24.72 -10.78
CA ILE A 647 -25.50 23.94 -11.28
C ILE A 647 -26.13 24.60 -12.51
N MET A 648 -26.29 25.93 -12.48
CA MET A 648 -26.98 26.68 -13.53
C MET A 648 -26.54 28.15 -13.57
N SER A 649 -26.46 28.74 -14.76
CA SER A 649 -26.20 30.17 -14.95
C SER A 649 -27.23 30.76 -15.91
N ASN A 650 -27.60 32.03 -15.70
CA ASN A 650 -28.38 32.79 -16.68
C ASN A 650 -27.54 33.20 -17.91
N GLN A 651 -26.21 33.18 -17.81
CA GLN A 651 -25.29 33.47 -18.92
C GLN A 651 -25.01 32.23 -19.75
N LYS A 652 -25.12 32.37 -21.08
CA LYS A 652 -24.89 31.28 -22.04
C LYS A 652 -23.45 30.78 -22.05
N ASP A 653 -22.49 31.67 -21.81
CA ASP A 653 -21.06 31.33 -21.85
C ASP A 653 -20.65 30.39 -20.70
N ASP A 654 -21.38 30.46 -19.59
CA ASP A 654 -21.17 29.58 -18.43
C ASP A 654 -21.90 28.23 -18.54
N TRP A 655 -22.75 28.01 -19.55
CA TRP A 655 -23.42 26.71 -19.75
C TRP A 655 -22.43 25.57 -20.02
N ASN A 656 -21.30 25.89 -20.66
CA ASN A 656 -20.20 24.95 -20.88
C ASN A 656 -19.31 24.73 -19.62
N ARG A 657 -19.58 25.47 -18.53
CA ARG A 657 -18.85 25.40 -17.24
C ARG A 657 -19.69 24.78 -16.12
N VAL A 658 -20.91 24.36 -16.40
CA VAL A 658 -21.77 23.65 -15.44
C VAL A 658 -21.05 22.39 -14.94
N GLY A 659 -21.02 22.20 -13.63
CA GLY A 659 -20.27 21.13 -12.97
C GLY A 659 -18.86 21.52 -12.49
N MET A 660 -18.29 22.64 -12.95
CA MET A 660 -17.01 23.17 -12.46
C MET A 660 -17.16 23.80 -11.06
N PHE A 661 -16.04 23.90 -10.33
CA PHE A 661 -15.99 24.61 -9.06
C PHE A 661 -16.21 26.11 -9.31
N PHE A 662 -17.06 26.74 -8.50
CA PHE A 662 -17.48 28.12 -8.75
C PHE A 662 -16.32 29.12 -8.67
N GLY A 663 -15.28 28.82 -7.87
CA GLY A 663 -14.04 29.61 -7.84
C GLY A 663 -13.24 29.61 -9.15
N ASP A 664 -13.44 28.63 -10.04
CA ASP A 664 -12.83 28.61 -11.39
C ASP A 664 -13.68 29.38 -12.42
N VAL A 665 -14.96 29.62 -12.11
CA VAL A 665 -15.92 30.38 -12.94
C VAL A 665 -15.87 31.87 -12.59
N ASP A 666 -16.08 32.20 -11.31
CA ASP A 666 -15.91 33.53 -10.72
C ASP A 666 -15.17 33.44 -9.37
N SER A 667 -13.85 33.51 -9.47
CA SER A 667 -12.95 33.52 -8.31
C SER A 667 -13.21 34.69 -7.33
N TYR A 668 -13.68 35.84 -7.82
CA TYR A 668 -13.90 37.02 -6.99
C TYR A 668 -15.18 36.87 -6.16
N LEU A 669 -16.28 36.44 -6.78
CA LEU A 669 -17.53 36.21 -6.06
C LEU A 669 -17.40 35.02 -5.10
N MET A 670 -16.72 33.93 -5.49
CA MET A 670 -16.48 32.80 -4.57
C MET A 670 -15.62 33.22 -3.36
N TYR A 671 -14.60 34.06 -3.57
CA TYR A 671 -13.81 34.62 -2.47
C TYR A 671 -14.66 35.53 -1.56
N ALA A 672 -15.54 36.36 -2.13
CA ALA A 672 -16.46 37.20 -1.36
C ALA A 672 -17.49 36.38 -0.56
N LEU A 673 -18.01 35.28 -1.11
CA LEU A 673 -18.91 34.36 -0.41
C LEU A 673 -18.20 33.66 0.76
N TYR A 674 -16.96 33.22 0.56
CA TYR A 674 -16.12 32.66 1.62
C TYR A 674 -15.81 33.68 2.73
N ASN A 675 -15.40 34.91 2.36
CA ASN A 675 -15.08 35.96 3.32
C ASN A 675 -16.29 36.42 4.15
N ASN A 676 -17.49 36.42 3.55
CA ASN A 676 -18.75 36.67 4.25
C ASN A 676 -19.31 35.44 4.98
N SER A 677 -18.54 34.36 5.10
CA SER A 677 -18.90 33.11 5.82
C SER A 677 -20.12 32.35 5.27
N PHE A 678 -20.47 32.51 3.99
CA PHE A 678 -21.48 31.67 3.33
C PHE A 678 -20.98 30.25 3.06
N TYR A 679 -19.69 30.11 2.74
CA TYR A 679 -19.02 28.82 2.58
C TYR A 679 -17.89 28.67 3.60
N ASN A 680 -17.67 27.46 4.08
CA ASN A 680 -16.54 27.09 4.92
C ASN A 680 -15.68 26.06 4.18
N ARG A 681 -14.35 26.12 4.35
CA ARG A 681 -13.41 25.22 3.70
C ARG A 681 -12.72 24.35 4.74
N LYS A 682 -12.79 23.05 4.55
CA LYS A 682 -11.93 22.09 5.25
C LYS A 682 -10.92 21.50 4.27
N GLN A 683 -9.65 21.46 4.68
CA GLN A 683 -8.59 20.78 3.96
C GLN A 683 -8.38 19.40 4.60
N SER A 684 -8.07 18.42 3.76
CA SER A 684 -7.75 17.03 4.13
C SER A 684 -6.61 16.58 3.23
N TYR A 685 -5.80 15.62 3.67
CA TYR A 685 -4.70 15.07 2.89
C TYR A 685 -5.02 13.62 2.47
N ASP A 686 -4.96 13.33 1.17
CA ASP A 686 -4.95 11.95 0.69
C ASP A 686 -3.51 11.47 0.48
N TYR A 687 -2.98 10.77 1.47
CA TYR A 687 -1.67 10.12 1.42
C TYR A 687 -1.60 8.94 0.45
N GLN A 688 -2.74 8.53 -0.13
CA GLN A 688 -2.87 7.41 -1.05
C GLN A 688 -3.20 7.83 -2.49
N SER A 689 -2.96 9.11 -2.81
CA SER A 689 -3.07 9.66 -4.15
C SER A 689 -1.85 9.34 -5.03
N VAL A 690 -2.05 9.38 -6.36
CA VAL A 690 -0.98 9.25 -7.36
C VAL A 690 -0.90 10.54 -8.18
N CYS A 691 0.29 11.11 -8.30
CA CYS A 691 0.54 12.30 -9.11
C CYS A 691 1.65 12.04 -10.15
N GLU A 692 1.66 12.81 -11.23
CA GLU A 692 2.78 12.81 -12.16
C GLU A 692 4.05 13.32 -11.47
N ARG A 693 5.21 12.74 -11.83
CA ARG A 693 6.49 13.22 -11.31
C ARG A 693 6.85 14.51 -12.00
N LEU A 694 6.76 15.62 -11.27
CA LEU A 694 7.41 16.86 -11.66
C LEU A 694 8.89 16.60 -11.91
N THR A 695 9.36 16.93 -13.12
CA THR A 695 10.78 16.92 -13.45
C THR A 695 11.43 18.09 -12.73
N ASN A 696 12.03 17.84 -11.56
CA ASN A 696 12.82 18.84 -10.85
C ASN A 696 13.86 19.44 -11.81
N SER A 697 13.72 20.73 -12.10
CA SER A 697 14.62 21.52 -12.94
C SER A 697 15.95 21.86 -12.25
N GLU A 698 16.44 20.94 -11.41
CA GLU A 698 17.80 20.95 -10.84
C GLU A 698 18.87 20.53 -11.85
N ALA A 699 18.48 20.30 -13.11
CA ALA A 699 19.34 20.62 -14.25
C ALA A 699 19.54 22.14 -14.35
N GLY A 700 20.24 22.71 -13.37
CA GLY A 700 20.71 24.08 -13.42
C GLY A 700 21.49 24.28 -14.72
N ALA A 701 21.14 25.32 -15.47
CA ALA A 701 21.78 25.66 -16.72
C ALA A 701 23.20 26.18 -16.47
N ALA A 702 24.12 25.27 -16.12
CA ALA A 702 25.54 25.51 -16.29
C ALA A 702 25.76 25.89 -17.76
N PRO A 703 26.35 27.07 -18.06
CA PRO A 703 26.63 27.42 -19.44
C PRO A 703 27.50 26.31 -20.03
N ARG A 704 27.20 25.87 -21.25
CA ARG A 704 28.02 24.88 -21.97
C ARG A 704 29.39 25.52 -22.24
N GLY A 705 30.30 25.38 -21.28
CA GLY A 705 31.71 25.68 -21.46
C GLY A 705 32.24 24.76 -22.55
N VAL A 706 32.48 25.32 -23.73
CA VAL A 706 33.26 24.64 -24.76
C VAL A 706 34.66 24.45 -24.17
N PHE A 707 35.02 23.22 -23.85
CA PHE A 707 36.37 22.89 -23.44
C PHE A 707 37.28 23.10 -24.65
N VAL A 708 37.98 24.24 -24.67
CA VAL A 708 39.04 24.51 -25.64
C VAL A 708 40.29 23.80 -25.11
N PRO A 709 40.73 22.68 -25.73
CA PRO A 709 41.90 21.96 -25.25
C PRO A 709 43.13 22.87 -25.31
N THR A 710 43.94 22.82 -24.27
CA THR A 710 45.18 23.59 -24.17
C THR A 710 46.29 22.94 -24.99
N VAL A 711 47.37 23.68 -25.25
CA VAL A 711 48.56 23.12 -25.93
C VAL A 711 49.15 21.93 -25.15
N ALA A 712 49.00 21.90 -23.82
CA ALA A 712 49.42 20.77 -23.00
C ALA A 712 48.58 19.50 -23.26
N ASP A 713 47.29 19.63 -23.55
CA ASP A 713 46.41 18.50 -23.88
C ASP A 713 46.79 17.87 -25.24
N PHE A 714 47.14 18.72 -26.22
CA PHE A 714 47.68 18.26 -27.51
C PHE A 714 49.05 17.59 -27.37
N LEU A 715 49.95 18.12 -26.55
CA LEU A 715 51.26 17.52 -26.30
C LEU A 715 51.16 16.18 -25.58
N ASN A 716 50.24 16.04 -24.62
CA ASN A 716 49.93 14.74 -24.01
C ASN A 716 49.40 13.75 -25.05
N LEU A 717 48.45 14.15 -25.90
CA LEU A 717 47.92 13.26 -26.94
C LEU A 717 49.02 12.81 -27.92
N ALA A 718 49.91 13.73 -28.33
CA ALA A 718 51.06 13.45 -29.18
C ALA A 718 52.08 12.52 -28.52
N TRP A 719 52.28 12.64 -27.19
CA TRP A 719 53.13 11.73 -26.42
C TRP A 719 52.53 10.32 -26.34
N TRP A 720 51.23 10.20 -26.09
CA TRP A 720 50.53 8.90 -26.11
C TRP A 720 50.56 8.23 -27.50
N THR A 721 50.40 8.99 -28.59
CA THR A 721 50.47 8.41 -29.94
C THR A 721 51.89 8.07 -30.39
N SER A 722 52.92 8.77 -29.91
CA SER A 722 54.31 8.43 -30.19
C SER A 722 54.83 7.28 -29.31
N ALA A 723 54.39 7.17 -28.06
CA ALA A 723 54.64 6.02 -27.19
C ALA A 723 53.91 4.74 -27.65
N ALA A 724 52.76 4.87 -28.34
CA ALA A 724 52.06 3.75 -28.97
C ALA A 724 52.63 3.37 -30.37
N ALA A 725 53.60 4.12 -30.88
CA ALA A 725 54.23 3.92 -32.18
C ALA A 725 55.73 3.54 -32.08
N TRP A 726 56.23 3.28 -30.86
CA TRP A 726 57.59 2.85 -30.54
C TRP A 726 57.61 1.41 -30.00
#